data_AF-A0A1T4XIG9-F1
#
_entry.id   AF-A0A1T4XIG9-F1
#
_cell.length_a   1.000
_cell.length_b   1.000
_cell.length_c   1.000
_cell.angle_alpha   90.00
_cell.angle_beta   90.00
_cell.angle_gamma   90.00
#
_symmetry.space_group_name_H-M   'P 1'
#
loop_
_entity.id
_entity.type
_entity.pdbx_description
1 polymer ?
#
loop_
_entity_poly.entity_id
_entity_poly.type
_entity_poly.pdbx_seq_one_letter_code
_entity_poly.pdbx_strand_id
1 'polypeptide(L)'
;MQGAVLPKAQEMPVPKISTIKNVLSIGIFLAVVCYSAIYANNTFPISEGWNVNYVELIWHGKVPYRDFYYYLPPLNLLVDAVLWKLSFGSLLLYRLWWLLQRAAIFTLLFRLISRYINVVSTFVACLFSVMLCASSVYDLLGDYNQTVALLSILLLYCVIGFQEADTSKQRYTKIFGAGFMLGLVFLNKQTIFLASGIVYFAALAFYCIRKKDARFGWYCLFVVAGAVIPLAVAAAYLLANGAFFPFVEQVFMHTGGKGSIFTILFGGLSMALLKVQNWLIAVAAVLLAVNTGVSASREKALRAQSLLFPLLLLLLYVNFEKEISSFLELLGKSPEMQAILLIDAVLTALLLYLCVKRKVHGSRVMLPAGSILLLLFTWAATFVFCGGANSGNSDFLHDLYRGTDVWQAVQGKFYVVVLLLTILQLVRYGARVGSQGENSQAEGMFWLFCAALATMYSGIMSSGTSSIPYFCTMVAVPAVLATVLSFCGVDAWIELAVRGIAIVGCIVLSITCMAQKVICSYAWWGTEEKPRNYKTYSTDIPALKGFKFSKEDKEMFEGITQLIEENTTEDSVIFGYPYVKIFNILTDNYNMNTFVPVLFYDVVDDKYVQEEKALLEENLPDIVVWKDIPDCKEVHEREFRDGKPLEQRKIEDMFAELLPTQYEQLGEFDDVTVYKLRDKASQIEFALDGEGTYENPYRIENAADMLHFAELVSDGMTFKGQYVEQTADIDLDRQNMQPIGDAENEHCFYGVYNGAGHVIRNLNLKQSNGENVGLFSCLGGQVYNLGLEGGTIRGKYAGVIAGGSVGKEARIVNCYTDVAVTATRAGGIANDFDGRIFNCVSVGTLTGQQSAAAISGSENAWEEEIYQLQGSGKSAFETPSQQGQDIAYGDAEAINGDYLVRQLSDNAKEENKKNRDEDEVTHLLTWQKGNDGHPVFKKTK
;
A
#
# COMPACT_ATOMS: atom_id res chain seq x y z
N MET A 1 -71.06 -22.04 -50.26
CA MET A 1 -70.97 -20.83 -49.41
C MET A 1 -69.98 -21.09 -48.29
N GLN A 2 -69.10 -20.10 -48.05
CA GLN A 2 -68.26 -19.89 -46.86
C GLN A 2 -67.17 -20.93 -46.54
N GLY A 3 -65.99 -20.74 -47.14
CA GLY A 3 -64.70 -21.13 -46.53
C GLY A 3 -64.12 -19.90 -45.83
N ALA A 4 -63.95 -19.98 -44.51
CA ALA A 4 -63.41 -18.91 -43.68
C ALA A 4 -61.92 -18.66 -43.98
N VAL A 5 -61.58 -17.40 -44.22
CA VAL A 5 -60.20 -16.90 -44.33
C VAL A 5 -59.69 -16.64 -42.91
N LEU A 6 -58.67 -17.39 -42.48
CA LEU A 6 -57.90 -17.09 -41.27
C LEU A 6 -57.09 -15.79 -41.49
N PRO A 7 -57.09 -14.85 -40.52
CA PRO A 7 -56.35 -13.60 -40.65
C PRO A 7 -54.83 -13.85 -40.63
N LYS A 8 -54.10 -13.22 -41.55
CA LYS A 8 -52.63 -13.16 -41.52
C LYS A 8 -52.19 -12.57 -40.18
N ALA A 9 -51.42 -13.35 -39.43
CA ALA A 9 -50.71 -12.85 -38.26
C ALA A 9 -49.84 -11.65 -38.68
N GLN A 10 -50.04 -10.50 -38.03
CA GLN A 10 -49.12 -9.37 -38.11
C GLN A 10 -47.76 -9.85 -37.59
N GLU A 11 -46.77 -9.96 -38.48
CA GLU A 11 -45.38 -10.09 -38.07
C GLU A 11 -45.00 -8.82 -37.30
N MET A 12 -44.75 -8.98 -35.99
CA MET A 12 -44.17 -7.93 -35.16
C MET A 12 -42.82 -7.49 -35.77
N PRO A 13 -42.55 -6.18 -35.90
CA PRO A 13 -41.30 -5.71 -36.46
C PRO A 13 -40.11 -6.17 -35.59
N VAL A 14 -39.22 -6.96 -36.20
CA VAL A 14 -37.96 -7.40 -35.56
C VAL A 14 -37.10 -6.15 -35.28
N PRO A 15 -36.69 -5.89 -34.03
CA PRO A 15 -35.92 -4.69 -33.71
C PRO A 15 -34.56 -4.69 -34.44
N LYS A 16 -34.17 -3.53 -34.98
CA LYS A 16 -32.86 -3.34 -35.62
C LYS A 16 -31.73 -3.64 -34.63
N ILE A 17 -30.66 -4.29 -35.08
CA ILE A 17 -29.49 -4.67 -34.26
C ILE A 17 -28.86 -3.46 -33.54
N SER A 18 -28.93 -2.28 -34.14
CA SER A 18 -28.53 -1.02 -33.51
C SER A 18 -29.32 -0.73 -32.23
N THR A 19 -30.64 -0.97 -32.24
CA THR A 19 -31.52 -0.76 -31.08
C THR A 19 -31.16 -1.70 -29.93
N ILE A 20 -30.86 -2.98 -30.23
CA ILE A 20 -30.44 -3.96 -29.22
C ILE A 20 -29.09 -3.57 -28.59
N LYS A 21 -28.11 -3.17 -29.41
CA LYS A 21 -26.81 -2.71 -28.90
C LYS A 21 -26.96 -1.48 -28.00
N ASN A 22 -27.88 -0.57 -28.30
CA ASN A 22 -28.15 0.60 -27.45
C ASN A 22 -28.74 0.19 -26.10
N VAL A 23 -29.73 -0.70 -26.08
CA VAL A 23 -30.32 -1.20 -24.83
C VAL A 23 -29.29 -1.93 -23.97
N LEU A 24 -28.45 -2.78 -24.57
CA LEU A 24 -27.39 -3.47 -23.85
C LEU A 24 -26.28 -2.52 -23.36
N SER A 25 -26.00 -1.44 -24.08
CA SER A 25 -25.08 -0.39 -23.60
C SER A 25 -25.64 0.30 -22.35
N ILE A 26 -26.95 0.55 -22.29
CA ILE A 26 -27.62 1.07 -21.09
C ILE A 26 -27.49 0.06 -19.94
N GLY A 27 -27.65 -1.24 -20.22
CA GLY A 27 -27.44 -2.29 -19.21
C GLY A 27 -26.02 -2.27 -18.61
N ILE A 28 -24.98 -2.09 -19.44
CA ILE A 28 -23.60 -1.94 -18.96
C ILE A 28 -23.43 -0.68 -18.12
N PHE A 29 -24.00 0.45 -18.56
CA PHE A 29 -23.97 1.70 -17.80
C PHE A 29 -24.60 1.53 -16.41
N LEU A 30 -25.78 0.89 -16.34
CA LEU A 30 -26.46 0.62 -15.07
C LEU A 30 -25.64 -0.32 -14.19
N ALA A 31 -24.98 -1.32 -14.76
CA ALA A 31 -24.13 -2.23 -13.99
C ALA A 31 -22.95 -1.50 -13.34
N VAL A 32 -22.31 -0.57 -14.07
CA VAL A 32 -21.26 0.31 -13.53
C VAL A 32 -21.80 1.14 -12.37
N VAL A 33 -22.92 1.83 -12.56
CA VAL A 33 -23.54 2.67 -11.51
C VAL A 33 -23.92 1.85 -10.28
N CYS A 34 -24.59 0.71 -10.46
CA CYS A 34 -25.04 -0.14 -9.37
C CYS A 34 -23.87 -0.72 -8.57
N TYR A 35 -22.85 -1.28 -9.23
CA TYR A 35 -21.67 -1.79 -8.53
C TYR A 35 -20.95 -0.69 -7.75
N SER A 36 -20.78 0.48 -8.37
CA SER A 36 -20.15 1.63 -7.72
C SER A 36 -20.95 2.17 -6.54
N ALA A 37 -22.28 2.12 -6.58
CA ALA A 37 -23.13 2.55 -5.46
C ALA A 37 -22.92 1.74 -4.17
N ILE A 38 -22.26 0.57 -4.22
CA ILE A 38 -21.90 -0.20 -3.02
C ILE A 38 -20.96 0.59 -2.11
N TYR A 39 -19.98 1.29 -2.70
CA TYR A 39 -18.88 1.93 -1.97
C TYR A 39 -18.72 3.42 -2.26
N ALA A 40 -19.38 3.97 -3.30
CA ALA A 40 -19.23 5.35 -3.74
C ALA A 40 -19.32 6.39 -2.61
N ASN A 41 -20.24 6.19 -1.66
CA ASN A 41 -20.51 7.10 -0.57
C ASN A 41 -20.08 6.56 0.81
N ASN A 42 -19.53 5.36 0.92
CA ASN A 42 -19.13 4.75 2.21
C ASN A 42 -17.63 4.43 2.24
N THR A 43 -16.83 5.16 1.46
CA THR A 43 -15.37 4.99 1.36
C THR A 43 -14.78 6.37 1.17
N PHE A 44 -13.98 6.86 2.11
CA PHE A 44 -13.32 8.15 1.96
C PHE A 44 -12.03 8.19 2.79
N PRO A 45 -10.90 7.73 2.22
CA PRO A 45 -9.64 7.69 2.94
C PRO A 45 -8.98 9.07 3.04
N ILE A 46 -8.19 9.26 4.09
CA ILE A 46 -7.42 10.49 4.34
C ILE A 46 -6.43 10.85 3.20
N SER A 47 -6.01 9.87 2.40
CA SER A 47 -5.09 10.04 1.27
C SER A 47 -5.70 10.71 0.03
N GLU A 48 -7.02 10.83 -0.07
CA GLU A 48 -7.69 11.28 -1.30
C GLU A 48 -7.49 12.76 -1.63
N GLY A 49 -7.14 13.57 -0.62
CA GLY A 49 -6.85 14.99 -0.79
C GLY A 49 -5.65 15.28 -1.70
N TRP A 50 -4.77 14.30 -1.93
CA TRP A 50 -3.54 14.48 -2.69
C TRP A 50 -3.76 15.12 -4.07
N ASN A 51 -4.54 14.49 -4.95
CA ASN A 51 -4.68 14.98 -6.33
C ASN A 51 -5.39 16.34 -6.39
N VAL A 52 -6.38 16.56 -5.50
CA VAL A 52 -7.14 17.80 -5.44
C VAL A 52 -6.26 18.96 -4.95
N ASN A 53 -5.34 18.71 -4.01
CA ASN A 53 -4.42 19.74 -3.53
C ASN A 53 -3.53 20.28 -4.65
N TYR A 54 -2.94 19.41 -5.49
CA TYR A 54 -2.18 19.87 -6.67
C TYR A 54 -3.01 20.71 -7.62
N VAL A 55 -4.27 20.33 -7.84
CA VAL A 55 -5.19 21.05 -8.71
C VAL A 55 -5.51 22.43 -8.14
N GLU A 56 -5.70 22.54 -6.83
CA GLU A 56 -6.00 23.81 -6.17
C GLU A 56 -4.80 24.76 -6.24
N LEU A 57 -3.56 24.26 -6.12
CA LEU A 57 -2.37 25.09 -6.36
C LEU A 57 -2.41 25.73 -7.77
N ILE A 58 -2.85 24.98 -8.79
CA ILE A 58 -3.00 25.51 -10.16
C ILE A 58 -4.05 26.62 -10.22
N TRP A 59 -5.21 26.40 -9.58
CA TRP A 59 -6.28 27.41 -9.55
C TRP A 59 -5.90 28.66 -8.74
N HIS A 60 -4.94 28.54 -7.82
CA HIS A 60 -4.32 29.63 -7.07
C HIS A 60 -3.09 30.24 -7.77
N GLY A 61 -2.91 29.96 -9.07
CA GLY A 61 -1.93 30.63 -9.91
C GLY A 61 -0.52 30.03 -9.88
N LYS A 62 -0.33 28.89 -9.19
CA LYS A 62 0.94 28.16 -9.19
C LYS A 62 1.07 27.34 -10.48
N VAL A 63 2.27 27.31 -11.04
CA VAL A 63 2.60 26.57 -12.26
C VAL A 63 3.25 25.24 -11.88
N PRO A 64 2.71 24.08 -12.32
CA PRO A 64 3.32 22.78 -12.07
C PRO A 64 4.78 22.72 -12.51
N TYR A 65 5.58 21.95 -11.80
CA TYR A 65 7.04 21.78 -11.99
C TYR A 65 7.88 23.02 -11.65
N ARG A 66 7.35 24.24 -11.79
CA ARG A 66 8.07 25.49 -11.47
C ARG A 66 7.86 25.91 -10.03
N ASP A 67 6.59 25.94 -9.60
CA ASP A 67 6.22 26.46 -8.28
C ASP A 67 5.93 25.33 -7.28
N PHE A 68 5.79 24.10 -7.76
CA PHE A 68 5.67 22.90 -6.94
C PHE A 68 6.16 21.67 -7.70
N TYR A 69 6.67 20.68 -6.97
CA TYR A 69 7.14 19.40 -7.49
C TYR A 69 5.98 18.56 -8.04
N TYR A 70 6.16 17.99 -9.24
CA TYR A 70 5.25 16.99 -9.77
C TYR A 70 5.96 15.95 -10.66
N TYR A 71 5.68 14.68 -10.41
CA TYR A 71 6.43 13.54 -10.94
C TYR A 71 5.80 12.89 -12.19
N LEU A 72 4.61 13.33 -12.59
CA LEU A 72 3.92 12.81 -13.77
C LEU A 72 3.79 13.86 -14.88
N PRO A 73 3.59 13.44 -16.13
CA PRO A 73 3.21 14.33 -17.23
C PRO A 73 1.89 15.10 -16.98
N PRO A 74 1.68 16.28 -17.61
CA PRO A 74 0.70 17.27 -17.14
C PRO A 74 -0.78 16.99 -17.48
N LEU A 75 -1.09 15.99 -18.31
CA LEU A 75 -2.47 15.75 -18.74
C LEU A 75 -3.37 15.27 -17.60
N ASN A 76 -2.84 14.52 -16.64
CA ASN A 76 -3.61 14.08 -15.47
C ASN A 76 -4.08 15.28 -14.63
N LEU A 77 -3.18 16.21 -14.28
CA LEU A 77 -3.49 17.43 -13.54
C LEU A 77 -4.49 18.29 -14.30
N LEU A 78 -4.36 18.40 -15.62
CA LEU A 78 -5.32 19.16 -16.43
C LEU A 78 -6.72 18.54 -16.42
N VAL A 79 -6.80 17.21 -16.52
CA VAL A 79 -8.08 16.49 -16.43
C VAL A 79 -8.69 16.70 -15.05
N ASP A 80 -7.91 16.47 -13.99
CA ASP A 80 -8.35 16.62 -12.61
C ASP A 80 -8.77 18.06 -12.32
N ALA A 81 -8.05 19.05 -12.84
CA ALA A 81 -8.38 20.47 -12.69
C ALA A 81 -9.74 20.84 -13.29
N VAL A 82 -10.04 20.31 -14.47
CA VAL A 82 -11.35 20.52 -15.11
C VAL A 82 -12.46 19.78 -14.32
N LEU A 83 -12.25 18.51 -13.99
CA LEU A 83 -13.25 17.70 -13.29
C LEU A 83 -13.54 18.23 -11.89
N TRP A 84 -12.52 18.68 -11.16
CA TRP A 84 -12.66 19.28 -9.85
C TRP A 84 -13.44 20.60 -9.92
N LYS A 85 -13.12 21.48 -10.88
CA LYS A 85 -13.84 22.76 -11.04
C LYS A 85 -15.31 22.55 -11.38
N LEU A 86 -15.62 21.53 -12.18
CA LEU A 86 -16.99 21.13 -12.51
C LEU A 86 -17.73 20.44 -11.35
N SER A 87 -17.05 20.17 -10.24
CA SER A 87 -17.60 19.53 -9.04
C SER A 87 -18.00 20.53 -7.95
N PHE A 88 -17.71 21.82 -8.13
CA PHE A 88 -18.12 22.89 -7.21
C PHE A 88 -17.71 22.63 -5.74
N GLY A 89 -16.49 22.11 -5.53
CA GLY A 89 -15.96 21.79 -4.20
C GLY A 89 -16.50 20.48 -3.59
N SER A 90 -17.36 19.74 -4.29
CA SER A 90 -17.87 18.45 -3.79
C SER A 90 -16.99 17.27 -4.25
N LEU A 91 -16.37 16.59 -3.28
CA LEU A 91 -15.55 15.39 -3.52
C LEU A 91 -16.36 14.22 -4.06
N LEU A 92 -17.64 14.09 -3.67
CA LEU A 92 -18.51 13.07 -4.24
C LEU A 92 -18.83 13.33 -5.71
N LEU A 93 -19.14 14.59 -6.10
CA LEU A 93 -19.36 14.95 -7.50
C LEU A 93 -18.10 14.73 -8.34
N TYR A 94 -16.92 15.02 -7.78
CA TYR A 94 -15.64 14.75 -8.41
C TYR A 94 -15.48 13.27 -8.78
N ARG A 95 -15.82 12.37 -7.87
CA ARG A 95 -15.83 10.92 -8.16
C ARG A 95 -16.84 10.49 -9.20
N LEU A 96 -17.99 11.16 -9.30
CA LEU A 96 -19.01 10.80 -10.30
C LEU A 96 -18.52 11.05 -11.74
N TRP A 97 -17.60 11.99 -11.95
CA TRP A 97 -16.96 12.15 -13.27
C TRP A 97 -16.14 10.92 -13.66
N TRP A 98 -15.40 10.35 -12.72
CA TRP A 98 -14.68 9.10 -12.92
C TRP A 98 -15.62 7.94 -13.21
N LEU A 99 -16.76 7.88 -12.51
CA LEU A 99 -17.79 6.87 -12.77
C LEU A 99 -18.35 6.98 -14.20
N LEU A 100 -18.59 8.20 -14.69
CA LEU A 100 -19.05 8.43 -16.07
C LEU A 100 -18.00 7.98 -17.09
N GLN A 101 -16.73 8.28 -16.84
CA GLN A 101 -15.63 7.84 -17.70
C GLN A 101 -15.53 6.31 -17.75
N ARG A 102 -15.71 5.62 -16.62
CA ARG A 102 -15.75 4.15 -16.54
C ARG A 102 -16.88 3.56 -17.37
N ALA A 103 -18.07 4.14 -17.27
CA ALA A 103 -19.22 3.71 -18.03
C ALA A 103 -19.00 3.91 -19.55
N ALA A 104 -18.31 4.99 -19.94
CA ALA A 104 -17.90 5.22 -21.32
C ALA A 104 -16.91 4.15 -21.80
N ILE A 105 -15.90 3.80 -20.99
CA ILE A 105 -14.91 2.75 -21.28
C ILE A 105 -15.58 1.42 -21.62
N PHE A 106 -16.44 0.89 -20.73
CA PHE A 106 -17.08 -0.40 -20.96
C PHE A 106 -18.10 -0.36 -22.09
N THR A 107 -18.77 0.77 -22.30
CA THR A 107 -19.68 0.95 -23.44
C THR A 107 -18.93 0.94 -24.78
N LEU A 108 -17.78 1.61 -24.85
CA LEU A 108 -16.92 1.62 -26.04
C LEU A 108 -16.35 0.22 -26.31
N LEU A 109 -15.83 -0.46 -25.28
CA LEU A 109 -15.34 -1.83 -25.39
C LEU A 109 -16.43 -2.80 -25.87
N PHE A 110 -17.62 -2.74 -25.30
CA PHE A 110 -18.75 -3.55 -25.74
C PHE A 110 -19.07 -3.32 -27.22
N ARG A 111 -19.14 -2.05 -27.64
CA ARG A 111 -19.41 -1.69 -29.05
C ARG A 111 -18.32 -2.17 -29.98
N LEU A 112 -17.06 -2.14 -29.54
CA LEU A 112 -15.90 -2.56 -30.32
C LEU A 112 -15.81 -4.08 -30.44
N ILE A 113 -15.82 -4.81 -29.32
CA ILE A 113 -15.69 -6.27 -29.29
C ILE A 113 -16.89 -6.92 -30.01
N SER A 114 -18.09 -6.35 -29.86
CA SER A 114 -19.31 -6.84 -30.54
C SER A 114 -19.33 -6.60 -32.06
N ARG A 115 -18.27 -6.03 -32.65
CA ARG A 115 -18.04 -6.04 -34.11
C ARG A 115 -17.53 -7.40 -34.58
N TYR A 116 -16.75 -8.07 -33.75
CA TYR A 116 -16.04 -9.31 -34.11
C TYR A 116 -16.55 -10.53 -33.34
N ILE A 117 -17.18 -10.34 -32.19
CA ILE A 117 -17.70 -11.40 -31.34
C ILE A 117 -19.22 -11.27 -31.20
N ASN A 118 -19.91 -12.37 -30.88
CA ASN A 118 -21.34 -12.39 -30.62
C ASN A 118 -21.72 -11.31 -29.58
N VAL A 119 -22.79 -10.56 -29.87
CA VAL A 119 -23.24 -9.42 -29.06
C VAL A 119 -23.55 -9.84 -27.62
N VAL A 120 -24.15 -11.01 -27.41
CA VAL A 120 -24.55 -11.43 -26.07
C VAL A 120 -23.35 -11.91 -25.26
N SER A 121 -22.48 -12.74 -25.83
CA SER A 121 -21.22 -13.13 -25.17
C SER A 121 -20.37 -11.90 -24.82
N THR A 122 -20.36 -10.89 -25.69
CA THR A 122 -19.67 -9.62 -25.43
C THR A 122 -20.34 -8.83 -24.29
N PHE A 123 -21.67 -8.76 -24.27
CA PHE A 123 -22.41 -8.08 -23.20
C PHE A 123 -22.15 -8.73 -21.84
N VAL A 124 -22.28 -10.06 -21.75
CA VAL A 124 -22.02 -10.82 -20.52
C VAL A 124 -20.56 -10.66 -20.09
N ALA A 125 -19.61 -10.72 -21.04
CA ALA A 125 -18.21 -10.49 -20.74
C ALA A 125 -17.96 -9.10 -20.15
N CYS A 126 -18.52 -8.05 -20.77
CA CYS A 126 -18.38 -6.68 -20.26
C CYS A 126 -19.05 -6.51 -18.90
N LEU A 127 -20.24 -7.09 -18.71
CA LEU A 127 -20.99 -7.04 -17.45
C LEU A 127 -20.16 -7.56 -16.26
N PHE A 128 -19.55 -8.73 -16.39
CA PHE A 128 -18.68 -9.28 -15.34
C PHE A 128 -17.35 -8.52 -15.22
N SER A 129 -16.81 -8.03 -16.35
CA SER A 129 -15.57 -7.25 -16.35
C SER A 129 -15.69 -5.94 -15.57
N VAL A 130 -16.89 -5.34 -15.50
CA VAL A 130 -17.12 -4.15 -14.67
C VAL A 130 -16.69 -4.39 -13.23
N MET A 131 -17.07 -5.53 -12.65
CA MET A 131 -16.72 -5.89 -11.28
C MET A 131 -15.25 -6.32 -11.18
N LEU A 132 -14.82 -7.23 -12.06
CA LEU A 132 -13.45 -7.79 -12.04
C LEU A 132 -12.35 -6.76 -12.28
N CYS A 133 -12.65 -5.65 -12.97
CA CYS A 133 -11.69 -4.58 -13.24
C CYS A 133 -11.92 -3.32 -12.40
N ALA A 134 -12.87 -3.35 -11.47
CA ALA A 134 -13.11 -2.32 -10.46
C ALA A 134 -12.83 -2.82 -9.03
N SER A 135 -12.42 -4.08 -8.92
CA SER A 135 -12.20 -4.75 -7.66
C SER A 135 -10.75 -4.57 -7.21
N SER A 136 -10.52 -3.46 -6.54
CA SER A 136 -9.30 -3.22 -5.80
C SER A 136 -9.59 -2.35 -4.61
N VAL A 137 -8.87 -2.58 -3.52
CA VAL A 137 -8.85 -1.68 -2.38
C VAL A 137 -8.38 -0.27 -2.77
N TYR A 138 -7.63 -0.11 -3.86
CA TYR A 138 -7.18 1.21 -4.33
C TYR A 138 -8.18 1.95 -5.24
N ASP A 139 -9.27 1.29 -5.65
CA ASP A 139 -10.22 1.88 -6.60
C ASP A 139 -11.26 2.76 -5.90
N LEU A 140 -11.11 4.08 -5.98
CA LEU A 140 -12.03 5.09 -5.45
C LEU A 140 -12.93 5.67 -6.57
N LEU A 141 -13.60 4.81 -7.34
CA LEU A 141 -14.40 5.12 -8.54
C LEU A 141 -13.62 5.52 -9.79
N GLY A 142 -12.33 5.82 -9.65
CA GLY A 142 -11.38 5.94 -10.75
C GLY A 142 -10.35 7.04 -10.48
N ASP A 143 -9.31 7.03 -11.30
CA ASP A 143 -8.19 7.94 -11.23
C ASP A 143 -7.59 8.13 -12.64
N TYR A 144 -6.43 8.78 -12.72
CA TYR A 144 -5.71 8.96 -13.98
C TYR A 144 -5.40 7.64 -14.72
N ASN A 145 -5.26 6.49 -14.04
CA ASN A 145 -5.05 5.19 -14.71
C ASN A 145 -6.27 4.81 -15.56
N GLN A 146 -7.46 5.22 -15.14
CA GLN A 146 -8.69 5.04 -15.93
C GLN A 146 -8.70 5.93 -17.18
N THR A 147 -8.19 7.16 -17.09
CA THR A 147 -7.98 8.01 -18.29
C THR A 147 -7.06 7.33 -19.27
N VAL A 148 -6.03 6.63 -18.80
CA VAL A 148 -5.15 5.90 -19.70
C VAL A 148 -5.87 4.74 -20.38
N ALA A 149 -6.68 3.97 -19.66
CA ALA A 149 -7.50 2.92 -20.27
C ALA A 149 -8.42 3.49 -21.37
N LEU A 150 -9.04 4.65 -21.14
CA LEU A 150 -9.84 5.35 -22.15
C LEU A 150 -9.00 5.73 -23.37
N LEU A 151 -7.84 6.36 -23.18
CA LEU A 151 -6.94 6.74 -24.27
C LEU A 151 -6.46 5.53 -25.07
N SER A 152 -6.15 4.40 -24.41
CA SER A 152 -5.79 3.15 -25.08
C SER A 152 -6.94 2.58 -25.93
N ILE A 153 -8.19 2.71 -25.47
CA ILE A 153 -9.36 2.30 -26.26
C ILE A 153 -9.55 3.22 -27.46
N LEU A 154 -9.41 4.53 -27.30
CA LEU A 154 -9.50 5.49 -28.41
C LEU A 154 -8.39 5.26 -29.45
N LEU A 155 -7.17 4.98 -28.99
CA LEU A 155 -6.06 4.54 -29.84
C LEU A 155 -6.42 3.28 -30.63
N LEU A 156 -6.99 2.27 -29.96
CA LEU A 156 -7.46 1.05 -30.62
C LEU A 156 -8.54 1.33 -31.67
N TYR A 157 -9.48 2.24 -31.42
CA TYR A 157 -10.47 2.67 -32.42
C TYR A 157 -9.80 3.31 -33.65
N CYS A 158 -8.75 4.11 -33.47
CA CYS A 158 -7.98 4.67 -34.58
C CYS A 158 -7.28 3.57 -35.38
N VAL A 159 -6.65 2.61 -34.71
CA VAL A 159 -5.91 1.51 -35.36
C VAL A 159 -6.84 0.53 -36.07
N ILE A 160 -7.99 0.20 -35.49
CA ILE A 160 -9.04 -0.57 -36.18
C ILE A 160 -9.57 0.21 -37.37
N GLY A 161 -9.80 1.52 -37.22
CA GLY A 161 -10.20 2.37 -38.35
C GLY A 161 -9.14 2.42 -39.47
N PHE A 162 -7.86 2.32 -39.14
CA PHE A 162 -6.77 2.16 -40.11
C PHE A 162 -6.83 0.82 -40.82
N GLN A 163 -7.10 -0.27 -40.10
CA GLN A 163 -7.26 -1.61 -40.66
C GLN A 163 -8.48 -1.73 -41.57
N GLU A 164 -9.60 -1.11 -41.18
CA GLU A 164 -10.88 -1.12 -41.93
C GLU A 164 -10.89 -0.12 -43.11
N ALA A 165 -9.86 0.73 -43.26
CA ALA A 165 -9.85 1.77 -44.28
C ALA A 165 -9.60 1.23 -45.70
N ASP A 166 -10.51 1.57 -46.61
CA ASP A 166 -10.48 1.19 -48.02
C ASP A 166 -9.49 2.03 -48.85
N THR A 167 -9.20 3.26 -48.43
CA THR A 167 -8.34 4.19 -49.17
C THR A 167 -7.07 4.57 -48.40
N SER A 168 -5.99 4.85 -49.13
CA SER A 168 -4.72 5.32 -48.54
C SER A 168 -4.91 6.61 -47.72
N LYS A 169 -5.73 7.55 -48.20
CA LYS A 169 -6.03 8.80 -47.47
C LYS A 169 -6.70 8.53 -46.12
N GLN A 170 -7.67 7.61 -46.08
CA GLN A 170 -8.31 7.20 -44.82
C GLN A 170 -7.30 6.53 -43.89
N ARG A 171 -6.44 5.63 -44.39
CA ARG A 171 -5.37 5.00 -43.60
C ARG A 171 -4.46 6.03 -42.94
N TYR A 172 -3.96 6.99 -43.71
CA TYR A 172 -3.12 8.06 -43.17
C TYR A 172 -3.85 8.93 -42.14
N THR A 173 -5.13 9.23 -42.37
CA THR A 173 -5.94 10.00 -41.41
C THR A 173 -6.12 9.25 -40.09
N LYS A 174 -6.38 7.93 -40.17
CA LYS A 174 -6.61 7.10 -38.98
C LYS A 174 -5.33 6.84 -38.20
N ILE A 175 -4.21 6.60 -38.88
CA ILE A 175 -2.91 6.41 -38.22
C ILE A 175 -2.37 7.72 -37.65
N PHE A 176 -2.67 8.86 -38.27
CA PHE A 176 -2.43 10.18 -37.68
C PHE A 176 -3.21 10.37 -36.38
N GLY A 177 -4.50 10.00 -36.38
CA GLY A 177 -5.32 10.00 -35.16
C GLY A 177 -4.76 9.07 -34.08
N ALA A 178 -4.21 7.90 -34.47
CA ALA A 178 -3.51 7.01 -33.55
C ALA A 178 -2.26 7.68 -32.95
N GLY A 179 -1.49 8.40 -33.77
CA GLY A 179 -0.38 9.24 -33.31
C GLY A 179 -0.80 10.29 -32.29
N PHE A 180 -1.88 11.03 -32.58
CA PHE A 180 -2.42 12.03 -31.65
C PHE A 180 -2.82 11.40 -30.30
N MET A 181 -3.50 10.24 -30.32
CA MET A 181 -3.83 9.52 -29.08
C MET A 181 -2.58 9.06 -28.33
N LEU A 182 -1.55 8.58 -29.05
CA LEU A 182 -0.29 8.17 -28.44
C LEU A 182 0.45 9.37 -27.79
N GLY A 183 0.38 10.56 -28.39
CA GLY A 183 0.88 11.80 -27.79
C GLY A 183 0.14 12.18 -26.51
N LEU A 184 -1.19 11.98 -26.43
CA LEU A 184 -1.94 12.15 -25.18
C LEU A 184 -1.58 11.10 -24.12
N VAL A 185 -1.33 9.85 -24.53
CA VAL A 185 -0.85 8.80 -23.61
C VAL A 185 0.50 9.20 -23.01
N PHE A 186 1.43 9.75 -23.82
CA PHE A 186 2.70 10.30 -23.33
C PHE A 186 2.50 11.39 -22.29
N LEU A 187 1.59 12.34 -22.56
CA LEU A 187 1.28 13.43 -21.65
C LEU A 187 0.51 13.00 -20.40
N ASN A 188 0.10 11.73 -20.29
CA ASN A 188 -0.56 11.19 -19.11
C ASN A 188 0.40 10.36 -18.24
N LYS A 189 1.08 9.37 -18.84
CA LYS A 189 2.00 8.47 -18.13
C LYS A 189 3.06 7.86 -19.06
N GLN A 190 4.32 8.06 -18.70
CA GLN A 190 5.50 7.65 -19.47
C GLN A 190 5.60 6.13 -19.69
N THR A 191 5.31 5.32 -18.66
CA THR A 191 5.38 3.85 -18.76
C THR A 191 4.37 3.29 -19.76
N ILE A 192 3.16 3.88 -19.82
CA ILE A 192 2.10 3.42 -20.72
C ILE A 192 2.37 3.84 -22.16
N PHE A 193 2.95 5.02 -22.36
CA PHE A 193 3.44 5.41 -23.68
C PHE A 193 4.51 4.42 -24.18
N LEU A 194 5.47 4.05 -23.34
CA LEU A 194 6.52 3.12 -23.72
C LEU A 194 5.96 1.73 -24.06
N ALA A 195 5.06 1.20 -23.22
CA ALA A 195 4.38 -0.07 -23.45
C ALA A 195 3.63 -0.08 -24.79
N SER A 196 2.81 0.97 -24.99
CA SER A 196 1.97 1.13 -26.17
C SER A 196 2.82 1.32 -27.41
N GLY A 197 3.88 2.12 -27.32
CA GLY A 197 4.85 2.31 -28.39
C GLY A 197 5.45 0.97 -28.84
N ILE A 198 6.06 0.22 -27.91
CA ILE A 198 6.67 -1.08 -28.22
C ILE A 198 5.66 -2.03 -28.90
N VAL A 199 4.49 -2.23 -28.30
CA VAL A 199 3.51 -3.21 -28.79
C VAL A 199 2.88 -2.79 -30.11
N TYR A 200 2.43 -1.53 -30.25
CA TYR A 200 1.77 -1.08 -31.48
C TYR A 200 2.73 -0.91 -32.66
N PHE A 201 3.96 -0.43 -32.45
CA PHE A 201 4.94 -0.34 -33.54
C PHE A 201 5.40 -1.73 -34.00
N ALA A 202 5.64 -2.66 -33.07
CA ALA A 202 5.94 -4.05 -33.42
C ALA A 202 4.78 -4.71 -34.18
N ALA A 203 3.54 -4.50 -33.72
CA ALA A 203 2.34 -5.00 -34.37
C ALA A 203 2.13 -4.37 -35.76
N LEU A 204 2.41 -3.07 -35.93
CA LEU A 204 2.33 -2.37 -37.22
C LEU A 204 3.37 -2.88 -38.20
N ALA A 205 4.61 -3.09 -37.76
CA ALA A 205 5.67 -3.67 -38.57
C ALA A 205 5.28 -5.09 -39.02
N PHE A 206 4.85 -5.94 -38.08
CA PHE A 206 4.36 -7.28 -38.36
C PHE A 206 3.19 -7.27 -39.34
N TYR A 207 2.19 -6.41 -39.13
CA TYR A 207 1.03 -6.27 -40.00
C TYR A 207 1.44 -5.89 -41.43
N CYS A 208 2.34 -4.91 -41.59
CA CYS A 208 2.84 -4.48 -42.89
C CYS A 208 3.64 -5.59 -43.59
N ILE A 209 4.50 -6.31 -42.87
CA ILE A 209 5.26 -7.45 -43.41
C ILE A 209 4.32 -8.54 -43.92
N ARG A 210 3.33 -8.94 -43.10
CA ARG A 210 2.35 -9.98 -43.46
C ARG A 210 1.48 -9.58 -44.65
N LYS A 211 1.13 -8.30 -44.77
CA LYS A 211 0.35 -7.73 -45.87
C LYS A 211 1.18 -7.33 -47.08
N LYS A 212 2.51 -7.44 -47.01
CA LYS A 212 3.46 -6.93 -48.02
C LYS A 212 3.23 -5.44 -48.33
N ASP A 213 2.88 -4.65 -47.31
CA ASP A 213 2.67 -3.20 -47.44
C ASP A 213 4.01 -2.46 -47.20
N ALA A 214 4.60 -1.94 -48.28
CA ALA A 214 5.88 -1.22 -48.23
C ALA A 214 5.78 0.19 -47.60
N ARG A 215 4.58 0.65 -47.23
CA ARG A 215 4.36 2.02 -46.71
C ARG A 215 4.59 2.16 -45.20
N PHE A 216 5.18 1.16 -44.55
CA PHE A 216 5.47 1.17 -43.11
C PHE A 216 6.13 2.49 -42.65
N GLY A 217 7.18 2.95 -43.35
CA GLY A 217 7.86 4.20 -43.00
C GLY A 217 6.95 5.43 -43.05
N TRP A 218 6.02 5.50 -44.01
CA TRP A 218 5.02 6.56 -44.08
C TRP A 218 4.02 6.46 -42.92
N TYR A 219 3.59 5.26 -42.54
CA TYR A 219 2.72 5.11 -41.38
C TYR A 219 3.41 5.60 -40.11
N CYS A 220 4.69 5.25 -39.89
CA CYS A 220 5.48 5.77 -38.77
C CYS A 220 5.56 7.29 -38.78
N LEU A 221 5.81 7.91 -39.94
CA LEU A 221 5.86 9.37 -40.06
C LEU A 221 4.53 10.03 -39.67
N PHE A 222 3.39 9.47 -40.10
CA PHE A 222 2.07 10.01 -39.74
C PHE A 222 1.72 9.79 -38.27
N VAL A 223 2.17 8.69 -37.65
CA VAL A 223 2.08 8.51 -36.19
C VAL A 223 2.85 9.62 -35.47
N VAL A 224 4.11 9.86 -35.85
CA VAL A 224 4.93 10.93 -35.26
C VAL A 224 4.28 12.30 -35.47
N ALA A 225 3.83 12.61 -36.69
CA ALA A 225 3.16 13.87 -37.00
C ALA A 225 1.90 14.10 -36.16
N GLY A 226 1.11 13.04 -35.91
CA GLY A 226 -0.05 13.10 -35.02
C GLY A 226 0.35 13.34 -33.57
N ALA A 227 1.37 12.63 -33.07
CA ALA A 227 1.83 12.72 -31.69
C ALA A 227 2.43 14.10 -31.36
N VAL A 228 3.09 14.74 -32.32
CA VAL A 228 3.70 16.07 -32.14
C VAL A 228 2.66 17.14 -31.78
N ILE A 229 1.40 17.03 -32.22
CA ILE A 229 0.39 18.07 -31.95
C ILE A 229 0.15 18.28 -30.45
N PRO A 230 -0.33 17.29 -29.68
CA PRO A 230 -0.56 17.49 -28.25
C PRO A 230 0.74 17.81 -27.50
N LEU A 231 1.87 17.22 -27.91
CA LEU A 231 3.18 17.48 -27.32
C LEU A 231 3.64 18.92 -27.52
N ALA A 232 3.45 19.48 -28.72
CA ALA A 232 3.81 20.86 -29.02
C ALA A 232 2.94 21.86 -28.24
N VAL A 233 1.64 21.56 -28.06
CA VAL A 233 0.75 22.38 -27.23
C VAL A 233 1.21 22.40 -25.78
N ALA A 234 1.51 21.22 -25.20
CA ALA A 234 2.02 21.13 -23.84
C ALA A 234 3.38 21.83 -23.69
N ALA A 235 4.30 21.60 -24.63
CA ALA A 235 5.62 22.23 -24.63
C ALA A 235 5.52 23.76 -24.74
N ALA A 236 4.65 24.28 -25.61
CA ALA A 236 4.44 25.72 -25.76
C ALA A 236 3.90 26.34 -24.45
N TYR A 237 2.95 25.69 -23.78
CA TYR A 237 2.45 26.13 -22.48
C TYR A 237 3.55 26.15 -21.41
N LEU A 238 4.32 25.05 -21.30
CA LEU A 238 5.39 24.94 -20.31
C LEU A 238 6.53 25.94 -20.57
N LEU A 239 6.89 26.17 -21.84
CA LEU A 239 7.89 27.18 -22.22
C LEU A 239 7.41 28.59 -21.89
N ALA A 240 6.15 28.91 -22.19
CA ALA A 240 5.57 30.22 -21.91
C ALA A 240 5.54 30.55 -20.42
N ASN A 241 5.52 29.54 -19.55
CA ASN A 241 5.48 29.70 -18.09
C ASN A 241 6.82 29.41 -17.39
N GLY A 242 7.91 29.14 -18.14
CA GLY A 242 9.21 28.81 -17.55
C GLY A 242 9.31 27.44 -16.87
N ALA A 243 8.35 26.54 -17.13
CA ALA A 243 8.24 25.22 -16.50
C ALA A 243 8.77 24.07 -17.37
N PHE A 244 9.20 24.32 -18.61
CA PHE A 244 9.61 23.25 -19.54
C PHE A 244 10.84 22.48 -19.08
N PHE A 245 11.91 23.16 -18.65
CA PHE A 245 13.11 22.48 -18.16
C PHE A 245 12.87 21.75 -16.83
N PRO A 246 12.19 22.36 -15.82
CA PRO A 246 11.79 21.65 -14.61
C PRO A 246 10.92 20.41 -14.89
N PHE A 247 9.98 20.50 -15.85
CA PHE A 247 9.19 19.34 -16.29
C PHE A 247 10.07 18.20 -16.81
N VAL A 248 11.03 18.51 -17.69
CA VAL A 248 11.93 17.49 -18.26
C VAL A 248 12.77 16.84 -17.15
N GLU A 249 13.26 17.65 -16.22
CA GLU A 249 14.08 17.21 -15.10
C GLU A 249 13.31 16.30 -14.13
N GLN A 250 12.17 16.75 -13.64
CA GLN A 250 11.34 16.03 -12.65
C GLN A 250 10.74 14.74 -13.22
N VAL A 251 10.32 14.74 -14.48
CA VAL A 251 9.57 13.61 -15.06
C VAL A 251 10.47 12.57 -15.73
N PHE A 252 11.64 12.98 -16.27
CA PHE A 252 12.50 12.08 -17.07
C PHE A 252 13.94 11.91 -16.57
N MET A 253 14.50 12.83 -15.79
CA MET A 253 15.91 12.75 -15.35
C MET A 253 16.05 12.24 -13.91
N HIS A 254 15.13 12.61 -13.02
CA HIS A 254 15.14 12.26 -11.59
C HIS A 254 14.06 11.22 -11.27
N THR A 255 14.20 10.02 -11.82
CA THR A 255 13.26 8.90 -11.57
C THR A 255 13.85 7.87 -10.59
N GLY A 256 14.70 8.30 -9.66
CA GLY A 256 15.50 7.41 -8.81
C GLY A 256 14.69 6.43 -7.95
N GLY A 257 13.43 6.77 -7.63
CA GLY A 257 12.56 5.99 -6.75
C GLY A 257 12.01 4.66 -7.30
N LYS A 258 12.32 4.23 -8.53
CA LYS A 258 11.69 3.02 -9.15
C LYS A 258 12.65 1.95 -9.66
N GLY A 259 13.92 2.01 -9.27
CA GLY A 259 14.95 1.04 -9.67
C GLY A 259 15.39 1.17 -11.13
N SER A 260 16.19 0.20 -11.61
CA SER A 260 16.79 0.28 -12.96
C SER A 260 15.75 0.18 -14.09
N ILE A 261 16.03 0.82 -15.24
CA ILE A 261 15.19 0.72 -16.46
C ILE A 261 14.99 -0.74 -16.89
N PHE A 262 15.99 -1.60 -16.72
CA PHE A 262 15.87 -3.03 -17.06
C PHE A 262 14.87 -3.74 -16.15
N THR A 263 14.91 -3.46 -14.84
CA THR A 263 13.96 -3.97 -13.85
C THR A 263 12.55 -3.52 -14.19
N ILE A 264 12.36 -2.23 -14.51
CA ILE A 264 11.07 -1.65 -14.91
C ILE A 264 10.52 -2.33 -16.17
N LEU A 265 11.35 -2.54 -17.19
CA LEU A 265 10.93 -3.10 -18.47
C LEU A 265 10.62 -4.60 -18.43
N PHE A 266 11.39 -5.39 -17.67
CA PHE A 266 11.37 -6.86 -17.78
C PHE A 266 11.12 -7.61 -16.46
N GLY A 267 11.32 -6.97 -15.30
CA GLY A 267 11.26 -7.63 -13.99
C GLY A 267 9.91 -8.32 -13.73
N GLY A 268 8.82 -7.55 -13.68
CA GLY A 268 7.47 -8.10 -13.45
C GLY A 268 6.99 -9.05 -14.56
N LEU A 269 7.42 -8.81 -15.80
CA LEU A 269 7.05 -9.67 -16.94
C LEU A 269 7.70 -11.05 -16.82
N SER A 270 8.98 -11.12 -16.43
CA SER A 270 9.68 -12.39 -16.24
C SER A 270 9.00 -13.25 -15.17
N MET A 271 8.65 -12.68 -14.01
CA MET A 271 7.96 -13.40 -12.93
C MET A 271 6.58 -13.91 -13.35
N ALA A 272 5.80 -13.10 -14.07
CA ALA A 272 4.48 -13.52 -14.57
C ALA A 272 4.55 -14.71 -15.54
N LEU A 273 5.63 -14.80 -16.33
CA LEU A 273 5.81 -15.83 -17.37
C LEU A 273 6.48 -17.13 -16.87
N LEU A 274 7.05 -17.16 -15.66
CA LEU A 274 7.81 -18.33 -15.16
C LEU A 274 6.96 -19.45 -14.54
N LYS A 275 5.67 -19.22 -14.26
CA LYS A 275 4.79 -20.24 -13.66
C LYS A 275 4.28 -21.24 -14.73
N VAL A 276 4.96 -22.39 -14.85
CA VAL A 276 4.68 -23.45 -15.84
C VAL A 276 3.21 -23.92 -15.83
N GLN A 277 2.59 -24.03 -14.65
CA GLN A 277 1.18 -24.45 -14.51
C GLN A 277 0.22 -23.52 -15.27
N ASN A 278 0.44 -22.20 -15.21
CA ASN A 278 -0.40 -21.21 -15.91
C ASN A 278 -0.27 -21.33 -17.44
N TRP A 279 0.93 -21.66 -17.94
CA TRP A 279 1.16 -21.93 -19.36
C TRP A 279 0.41 -23.17 -19.83
N LEU A 280 0.44 -24.26 -19.05
CA LEU A 280 -0.29 -25.48 -19.39
C LEU A 280 -1.79 -25.21 -19.55
N ILE A 281 -2.38 -24.42 -18.64
CA ILE A 281 -3.79 -24.02 -18.71
C ILE A 281 -4.05 -23.21 -19.99
N ALA A 282 -3.26 -22.16 -20.24
CA ALA A 282 -3.47 -21.25 -21.36
C ALA A 282 -3.31 -21.99 -22.71
N VAL A 283 -2.29 -22.84 -22.84
CA VAL A 283 -2.04 -23.66 -24.03
C VAL A 283 -3.17 -24.68 -24.24
N ALA A 284 -3.57 -25.42 -23.20
CA ALA A 284 -4.67 -26.37 -23.29
C ALA A 284 -5.99 -25.68 -23.72
N ALA A 285 -6.29 -24.51 -23.16
CA ALA A 285 -7.47 -23.72 -23.52
C ALA A 285 -7.45 -23.26 -24.99
N VAL A 286 -6.32 -22.77 -25.48
CA VAL A 286 -6.21 -22.32 -26.87
C VAL A 286 -6.23 -23.50 -27.85
N LEU A 287 -5.57 -24.62 -27.53
CA LEU A 287 -5.64 -25.84 -28.33
C LEU A 287 -7.07 -26.38 -28.41
N LEU A 288 -7.80 -26.36 -27.30
CA LEU A 288 -9.23 -26.71 -27.27
C LEU A 288 -10.05 -25.79 -28.20
N ALA A 289 -9.75 -24.48 -28.20
CA ALA A 289 -10.41 -23.49 -29.05
C ALA A 289 -10.01 -23.53 -30.54
N VAL A 290 -8.84 -24.07 -30.90
CA VAL A 290 -8.35 -24.20 -32.29
C VAL A 290 -8.88 -25.47 -32.94
N ASN A 291 -9.05 -26.55 -32.19
CA ASN A 291 -9.58 -27.84 -32.66
C ASN A 291 -11.10 -27.83 -32.99
N THR A 292 -11.67 -26.63 -33.20
CA THR A 292 -13.06 -26.39 -33.61
C THR A 292 -13.17 -26.03 -35.11
N GLY A 293 -12.03 -25.84 -35.80
CA GLY A 293 -11.96 -25.30 -37.16
C GLY A 293 -11.90 -26.34 -38.29
N VAL A 294 -12.45 -25.92 -39.44
CA VAL A 294 -12.77 -26.61 -40.72
C VAL A 294 -11.71 -27.57 -41.32
N SER A 295 -10.47 -27.64 -40.84
CA SER A 295 -9.40 -28.45 -41.47
C SER A 295 -9.21 -29.86 -40.89
N ALA A 296 -9.80 -30.17 -39.74
CA ALA A 296 -9.79 -31.52 -39.17
C ALA A 296 -11.09 -32.25 -39.51
N SER A 297 -11.03 -33.54 -39.85
CA SER A 297 -12.25 -34.35 -39.89
C SER A 297 -12.97 -34.23 -38.54
N ARG A 298 -14.30 -34.11 -38.55
CA ARG A 298 -15.14 -33.95 -37.35
C ARG A 298 -14.74 -34.92 -36.23
N GLU A 299 -14.37 -36.14 -36.61
CA GLU A 299 -13.89 -37.19 -35.72
C GLU A 299 -12.54 -36.87 -35.03
N LYS A 300 -11.55 -36.34 -35.75
CA LYS A 300 -10.26 -35.92 -35.16
C LYS A 300 -10.45 -34.75 -34.20
N ALA A 301 -11.33 -33.80 -34.55
CA ALA A 301 -11.67 -32.68 -33.70
C ALA A 301 -12.38 -33.13 -32.41
N LEU A 302 -13.35 -34.06 -32.51
CA LEU A 302 -14.00 -34.69 -31.36
C LEU A 302 -13.00 -35.40 -30.45
N ARG A 303 -12.11 -36.24 -31.00
CA ARG A 303 -11.08 -36.95 -30.22
C ARG A 303 -10.13 -36.00 -29.50
N ALA A 304 -9.72 -34.92 -30.17
CA ALA A 304 -8.86 -33.91 -29.55
C ALA A 304 -9.60 -33.18 -28.41
N GLN A 305 -10.87 -32.80 -28.61
CA GLN A 305 -11.66 -32.14 -27.57
C GLN A 305 -11.96 -33.05 -26.38
N SER A 306 -12.23 -34.34 -26.59
CA SER A 306 -12.46 -35.30 -25.51
C SER A 306 -11.22 -35.55 -24.64
N LEU A 307 -10.01 -35.25 -25.13
CA LEU A 307 -8.76 -35.34 -24.36
C LEU A 307 -8.40 -33.99 -23.71
N LEU A 308 -8.49 -32.91 -24.48
CA LEU A 308 -8.07 -31.57 -24.02
C LEU A 308 -9.01 -30.99 -22.96
N PHE A 309 -10.31 -31.28 -23.04
CA PHE A 309 -11.27 -30.74 -22.07
C PHE A 309 -11.07 -31.31 -20.65
N PRO A 310 -10.99 -32.64 -20.43
CA PRO A 310 -10.66 -33.19 -19.12
C PRO A 310 -9.29 -32.75 -18.60
N LEU A 311 -8.29 -32.63 -19.49
CA LEU A 311 -6.97 -32.11 -19.12
C LEU A 311 -7.06 -30.67 -18.63
N LEU A 312 -7.82 -29.81 -19.32
CA LEU A 312 -8.03 -28.43 -18.91
C LEU A 312 -8.73 -28.34 -17.55
N LEU A 313 -9.74 -29.19 -17.29
CA LEU A 313 -10.40 -29.26 -15.99
C LEU A 313 -9.44 -29.67 -14.88
N LEU A 314 -8.62 -30.70 -15.11
CA LEU A 314 -7.62 -31.14 -14.15
C LEU A 314 -6.61 -30.03 -13.86
N LEU A 315 -6.11 -29.34 -14.89
CA LEU A 315 -5.16 -28.25 -14.73
C LEU A 315 -5.78 -27.06 -13.98
N LEU A 316 -7.04 -26.71 -14.26
CA LEU A 316 -7.76 -25.68 -13.52
C LEU A 316 -7.98 -26.09 -12.06
N TYR A 317 -8.38 -27.34 -11.79
CA TYR A 317 -8.55 -27.83 -10.43
C TYR A 317 -7.23 -27.77 -9.65
N VAL A 318 -6.15 -28.34 -10.19
CA VAL A 318 -4.83 -28.34 -9.52
C VAL A 318 -4.33 -26.91 -9.28
N ASN A 319 -4.57 -25.99 -10.22
CA ASN A 319 -4.10 -24.61 -10.08
C ASN A 319 -4.92 -23.79 -9.06
N PHE A 320 -6.17 -24.16 -8.80
CA PHE A 320 -7.09 -23.44 -7.91
C PHE A 320 -7.61 -24.30 -6.74
N GLU A 321 -6.93 -25.41 -6.41
CA GLU A 321 -7.43 -26.40 -5.44
C GLU A 321 -7.68 -25.80 -4.06
N LYS A 322 -6.74 -24.99 -3.56
CA LYS A 322 -6.84 -24.32 -2.26
C LYS A 322 -8.02 -23.35 -2.21
N GLU A 323 -8.18 -22.55 -3.27
CA GLU A 323 -9.25 -21.56 -3.38
C GLU A 323 -10.62 -22.22 -3.55
N ILE A 324 -10.71 -23.28 -4.36
CA ILE A 324 -11.95 -24.04 -4.53
C ILE A 324 -12.33 -24.71 -3.21
N SER A 325 -11.38 -25.32 -2.51
CA SER A 325 -11.64 -26.03 -1.24
C SER A 325 -12.11 -25.08 -0.14
N SER A 326 -11.41 -23.96 0.06
CA SER A 326 -11.81 -22.93 1.03
C SER A 326 -13.17 -22.31 0.70
N PHE A 327 -13.45 -22.05 -0.58
CA PHE A 327 -14.77 -21.57 -1.02
C PHE A 327 -15.87 -22.58 -0.75
N LEU A 328 -15.66 -23.86 -1.08
CA LEU A 328 -16.65 -24.92 -0.85
C LEU A 328 -16.91 -25.17 0.63
N GLU A 329 -15.89 -25.08 1.48
CA GLU A 329 -16.05 -25.19 2.93
C GLU A 329 -16.91 -24.04 3.47
N LEU A 330 -16.61 -22.80 3.06
CA LEU A 330 -17.40 -21.64 3.44
C LEU A 330 -18.84 -21.74 2.92
N LEU A 331 -19.00 -22.15 1.65
CA LEU A 331 -20.32 -22.36 1.06
C LEU A 331 -21.11 -23.42 1.84
N GLY A 332 -20.44 -24.47 2.34
CA GLY A 332 -21.01 -25.49 3.23
C GLY A 332 -21.68 -24.92 4.48
N LYS A 333 -21.21 -23.76 4.97
CA LYS A 333 -21.67 -23.10 6.19
C LYS A 333 -22.82 -22.09 5.95
N SER A 334 -23.13 -21.72 4.70
CA SER A 334 -24.21 -20.76 4.38
C SER A 334 -25.30 -21.38 3.47
N PRO A 335 -26.41 -21.87 4.05
CA PRO A 335 -27.55 -22.42 3.30
C PRO A 335 -28.18 -21.42 2.33
N GLU A 336 -28.20 -20.12 2.68
CA GLU A 336 -28.76 -19.06 1.85
C GLU A 336 -27.94 -18.88 0.56
N MET A 337 -26.61 -18.84 0.69
CA MET A 337 -25.74 -18.71 -0.46
C MET A 337 -25.74 -19.97 -1.33
N GLN A 338 -25.85 -21.16 -0.72
CA GLN A 338 -26.06 -22.40 -1.47
C GLN A 338 -27.33 -22.33 -2.33
N ALA A 339 -28.43 -21.84 -1.77
CA ALA A 339 -29.69 -21.70 -2.51
C ALA A 339 -29.55 -20.71 -3.67
N ILE A 340 -28.91 -19.55 -3.45
CA ILE A 340 -28.68 -18.53 -4.49
C ILE A 340 -27.83 -19.11 -5.63
N LEU A 341 -26.66 -19.70 -5.31
CA LEU A 341 -25.77 -20.26 -6.32
C LEU A 341 -26.39 -21.45 -7.06
N LEU A 342 -27.21 -22.27 -6.38
CA LEU A 342 -27.93 -23.37 -7.00
C LEU A 342 -28.99 -22.85 -8.00
N ILE A 343 -29.75 -21.82 -7.61
CA ILE A 343 -30.71 -21.16 -8.50
C ILE A 343 -29.96 -20.59 -9.72
N ASP A 344 -28.85 -19.87 -9.51
CA ASP A 344 -28.04 -19.30 -10.58
C ASP A 344 -27.48 -20.37 -11.53
N ALA A 345 -26.98 -21.49 -10.98
CA ALA A 345 -26.47 -22.61 -11.75
C ALA A 345 -27.56 -23.27 -12.59
N VAL A 346 -28.74 -23.53 -12.01
CA VAL A 346 -29.89 -24.13 -12.70
C VAL A 346 -30.41 -23.22 -13.80
N LEU A 347 -30.57 -21.92 -13.52
CA LEU A 347 -31.02 -20.94 -14.51
C LEU A 347 -30.00 -20.79 -15.65
N THR A 348 -28.70 -20.78 -15.34
CA THR A 348 -27.62 -20.74 -16.35
C THR A 348 -27.62 -21.98 -17.22
N ALA A 349 -27.77 -23.18 -16.63
CA ALA A 349 -27.85 -24.43 -17.37
C ALA A 349 -29.07 -24.47 -18.28
N LEU A 350 -30.24 -24.04 -17.79
CA LEU A 350 -31.47 -23.94 -18.57
C LEU A 350 -31.32 -22.94 -19.74
N LEU A 351 -30.69 -21.80 -19.49
CA LEU A 351 -30.38 -20.77 -20.50
C LEU A 351 -29.50 -21.31 -21.62
N LEU A 352 -28.39 -21.95 -21.26
CA LEU A 352 -27.46 -22.50 -22.23
C LEU A 352 -28.11 -23.67 -23.00
N TYR A 353 -28.91 -24.52 -22.35
CA TYR A 353 -29.69 -25.58 -22.99
C TYR A 353 -30.67 -25.02 -24.04
N LEU A 354 -31.42 -23.96 -23.70
CA LEU A 354 -32.35 -23.31 -24.63
C LEU A 354 -31.64 -22.66 -25.82
N CYS A 355 -30.42 -22.13 -25.62
CA CYS A 355 -29.59 -21.60 -26.70
C CYS A 355 -29.10 -22.70 -27.64
N VAL A 356 -28.65 -23.84 -27.10
CA VAL A 356 -28.18 -24.99 -27.88
C VAL A 356 -29.33 -25.63 -28.68
N LYS A 357 -30.52 -25.72 -28.09
CA LYS A 357 -31.72 -26.31 -28.73
C LYS A 357 -32.26 -25.46 -29.90
N ARG A 358 -32.02 -24.14 -29.91
CA ARG A 358 -32.47 -23.19 -30.94
C ARG A 358 -31.55 -23.11 -32.17
N LYS A 359 -30.81 -24.16 -32.54
CA LYS A 359 -30.00 -24.24 -33.78
C LYS A 359 -30.86 -24.03 -35.03
N VAL A 360 -31.08 -22.78 -35.42
CA VAL A 360 -31.38 -22.39 -36.80
C VAL A 360 -30.04 -22.18 -37.50
N HIS A 361 -29.79 -22.97 -38.54
CA HIS A 361 -28.62 -22.86 -39.39
C HIS A 361 -28.44 -21.41 -39.88
N GLY A 362 -27.26 -20.83 -39.66
CA GLY A 362 -26.77 -19.67 -40.40
C GLY A 362 -27.28 -18.28 -40.01
N SER A 363 -28.08 -18.12 -38.95
CA SER A 363 -28.59 -16.79 -38.54
C SER A 363 -28.39 -16.50 -37.06
N ARG A 364 -27.85 -15.30 -36.78
CA ARG A 364 -27.69 -14.64 -35.46
C ARG A 364 -28.64 -15.17 -34.38
N VAL A 365 -28.14 -16.01 -33.48
CA VAL A 365 -28.88 -16.41 -32.28
C VAL A 365 -28.98 -15.19 -31.36
N MET A 366 -30.11 -14.48 -31.43
CA MET A 366 -30.55 -13.61 -30.34
C MET A 366 -31.02 -14.52 -29.20
N LEU A 367 -30.43 -14.36 -28.02
CA LEU A 367 -31.10 -14.79 -26.80
C LEU A 367 -32.47 -14.09 -26.77
N PRO A 368 -33.58 -14.81 -26.52
CA PRO A 368 -34.87 -14.16 -26.34
C PRO A 368 -34.76 -13.15 -25.19
N ALA A 369 -35.44 -12.01 -25.28
CA ALA A 369 -35.35 -10.93 -24.28
C ALA A 369 -35.51 -11.43 -22.84
N GLY A 370 -36.34 -12.46 -22.62
CA GLY A 370 -36.53 -13.10 -21.32
C GLY A 370 -35.26 -13.72 -20.71
N SER A 371 -34.32 -14.17 -21.54
CA SER A 371 -33.04 -14.73 -21.09
C SER A 371 -32.04 -13.67 -20.62
N ILE A 372 -32.05 -12.49 -21.23
CA ILE A 372 -31.25 -11.34 -20.78
C ILE A 372 -31.87 -10.78 -19.49
N LEU A 373 -33.20 -10.69 -19.43
CA LEU A 373 -33.93 -10.33 -18.21
C LEU A 373 -33.64 -11.27 -17.05
N LEU A 374 -33.49 -12.58 -17.30
CA LEU A 374 -33.17 -13.57 -16.27
C LEU A 374 -31.73 -13.43 -15.76
N LEU A 375 -30.75 -13.21 -16.63
CA LEU A 375 -29.36 -12.89 -16.25
C LEU A 375 -29.26 -11.58 -15.47
N LEU A 376 -30.05 -10.57 -15.85
CA LEU A 376 -30.15 -9.32 -15.11
C LEU A 376 -30.84 -9.52 -13.75
N PHE A 377 -31.81 -10.43 -13.66
CA PHE A 377 -32.49 -10.76 -12.42
C PHE A 377 -31.58 -11.50 -11.44
N THR A 378 -30.84 -12.52 -11.90
CA THR A 378 -29.85 -13.21 -11.07
C THR A 378 -28.77 -12.23 -10.61
N TRP A 379 -28.24 -11.41 -11.52
CA TRP A 379 -27.29 -10.36 -11.18
C TRP A 379 -27.85 -9.37 -10.15
N ALA A 380 -29.12 -8.95 -10.29
CA ALA A 380 -29.78 -8.08 -9.33
C ALA A 380 -30.03 -8.78 -7.98
N ALA A 381 -30.37 -10.07 -7.96
CA ALA A 381 -30.56 -10.85 -6.74
C ALA A 381 -29.24 -11.03 -5.98
N THR A 382 -28.16 -11.41 -6.67
CA THR A 382 -26.81 -11.48 -6.10
C THR A 382 -26.37 -10.10 -5.60
N PHE A 383 -26.66 -9.03 -6.35
CA PHE A 383 -26.38 -7.66 -5.92
C PHE A 383 -27.14 -7.25 -4.66
N VAL A 384 -28.44 -7.57 -4.56
CA VAL A 384 -29.24 -7.27 -3.36
C VAL A 384 -28.75 -8.06 -2.16
N PHE A 385 -28.36 -9.33 -2.34
CA PHE A 385 -27.81 -10.15 -1.27
C PHE A 385 -26.45 -9.64 -0.79
N CYS A 386 -25.54 -9.35 -1.74
CA CYS A 386 -24.17 -8.95 -1.41
C CYS A 386 -24.02 -7.46 -1.05
N GLY A 387 -24.88 -6.57 -1.57
CA GLY A 387 -24.76 -5.12 -1.44
C GLY A 387 -25.97 -4.41 -0.81
N GLY A 388 -27.02 -5.14 -0.44
CA GLY A 388 -28.21 -4.59 0.22
C GLY A 388 -28.01 -4.27 1.70
N ALA A 389 -29.01 -3.65 2.33
CA ALA A 389 -28.96 -3.17 3.72
C ALA A 389 -28.63 -4.25 4.79
N ASN A 390 -28.78 -5.54 4.45
CA ASN A 390 -28.45 -6.67 5.34
C ASN A 390 -27.03 -7.25 5.11
N SER A 391 -26.27 -6.78 4.11
CA SER A 391 -24.95 -7.32 3.75
C SER A 391 -23.87 -7.11 4.81
N GLY A 392 -24.03 -6.08 5.64
CA GLY A 392 -23.08 -5.77 6.69
C GLY A 392 -23.12 -6.69 7.92
N ASN A 393 -24.07 -7.64 7.98
CA ASN A 393 -24.18 -8.65 9.04
C ASN A 393 -23.99 -10.09 8.55
N SER A 394 -23.56 -10.33 7.29
CA SER A 394 -23.34 -11.71 6.83
C SER A 394 -21.89 -12.13 7.08
N ASP A 395 -21.69 -12.95 8.12
CA ASP A 395 -20.43 -13.66 8.40
C ASP A 395 -19.82 -14.25 7.12
N PHE A 396 -20.68 -14.71 6.20
CA PHE A 396 -20.28 -15.20 4.88
C PHE A 396 -19.44 -14.22 4.06
N LEU A 397 -19.81 -12.93 3.93
CA LEU A 397 -19.03 -12.00 3.08
C LEU A 397 -17.70 -11.65 3.74
N HIS A 398 -17.70 -11.51 5.06
CA HIS A 398 -16.49 -11.31 5.84
C HIS A 398 -15.54 -12.49 5.69
N ASP A 399 -16.03 -13.70 5.90
CA ASP A 399 -15.25 -14.93 5.76
C ASP A 399 -14.84 -15.19 4.30
N LEU A 400 -15.64 -14.80 3.31
CA LEU A 400 -15.26 -14.91 1.91
C LEU A 400 -14.05 -14.02 1.60
N TYR A 401 -14.02 -12.79 2.13
CA TYR A 401 -12.93 -11.86 1.87
C TYR A 401 -11.69 -12.10 2.75
N ARG A 402 -11.87 -12.30 4.07
CA ARG A 402 -10.79 -12.46 5.06
C ARG A 402 -10.41 -13.92 5.32
N GLY A 403 -11.36 -14.83 5.21
CA GLY A 403 -11.21 -16.25 5.60
C GLY A 403 -10.94 -17.22 4.44
N THR A 404 -10.99 -16.78 3.18
CA THR A 404 -10.66 -17.63 2.01
C THR A 404 -9.54 -17.03 1.16
N ASP A 405 -8.93 -17.86 0.32
CA ASP A 405 -7.91 -17.45 -0.64
C ASP A 405 -8.49 -16.99 -2.00
N VAL A 406 -9.82 -16.95 -2.13
CA VAL A 406 -10.52 -16.72 -3.41
C VAL A 406 -10.22 -15.32 -3.96
N TRP A 407 -10.18 -14.33 -3.08
CA TRP A 407 -9.86 -12.95 -3.46
C TRP A 407 -8.43 -12.81 -3.96
N GLN A 408 -7.47 -13.39 -3.24
CA GLN A 408 -6.05 -13.38 -3.57
C GLN A 408 -5.80 -14.02 -4.94
N ALA A 409 -6.59 -15.04 -5.32
CA ALA A 409 -6.49 -15.66 -6.63
C ALA A 409 -6.93 -14.76 -7.79
N VAL A 410 -7.78 -13.75 -7.58
CA VAL A 410 -8.13 -12.78 -8.63
C VAL A 410 -6.87 -12.08 -9.15
N GLN A 411 -6.07 -11.52 -8.23
CA GLN A 411 -4.86 -10.79 -8.57
C GLN A 411 -3.67 -11.71 -8.83
N GLY A 412 -3.50 -12.77 -8.03
CA GLY A 412 -2.32 -13.63 -8.05
C GLY A 412 -2.32 -14.75 -9.09
N LYS A 413 -3.50 -15.15 -9.61
CA LYS A 413 -3.63 -16.27 -10.57
C LYS A 413 -4.45 -15.89 -11.80
N PHE A 414 -5.67 -15.36 -11.62
CA PHE A 414 -6.60 -15.12 -12.73
C PHE A 414 -6.04 -14.12 -13.76
N TYR A 415 -5.52 -12.97 -13.33
CA TYR A 415 -4.94 -12.00 -14.27
C TYR A 415 -3.71 -12.53 -15.01
N VAL A 416 -2.92 -13.41 -14.39
CA VAL A 416 -1.78 -14.08 -15.07
C VAL A 416 -2.29 -15.01 -16.17
N VAL A 417 -3.35 -15.78 -15.90
CA VAL A 417 -4.00 -16.61 -16.93
C VAL A 417 -4.56 -15.74 -18.06
N VAL A 418 -5.16 -14.58 -17.75
CA VAL A 418 -5.66 -13.62 -18.75
C VAL A 418 -4.51 -13.07 -19.61
N LEU A 419 -3.34 -12.77 -19.03
CA LEU A 419 -2.16 -12.33 -19.76
C LEU A 419 -1.69 -13.40 -20.75
N LEU A 420 -1.54 -14.64 -20.29
CA LEU A 420 -1.08 -15.74 -21.14
C LEU A 420 -2.08 -16.05 -22.26
N LEU A 421 -3.39 -16.03 -21.96
CA LEU A 421 -4.43 -16.16 -22.97
C LEU A 421 -4.38 -15.00 -23.98
N THR A 422 -4.13 -13.78 -23.53
CA THR A 422 -3.95 -12.61 -24.41
C THR A 422 -2.79 -12.81 -25.38
N ILE A 423 -1.62 -13.26 -24.88
CA ILE A 423 -0.44 -13.56 -25.71
C ILE A 423 -0.73 -14.68 -26.72
N LEU A 424 -1.34 -15.78 -26.29
CA LEU A 424 -1.64 -16.89 -27.19
C LEU A 424 -2.70 -16.55 -28.25
N GLN A 425 -3.72 -15.77 -27.89
CA GLN A 425 -4.70 -15.28 -28.87
C GLN A 425 -4.06 -14.30 -29.85
N LEU A 426 -3.16 -13.44 -29.39
CA LEU A 426 -2.38 -12.55 -30.26
C LEU A 426 -1.60 -13.36 -31.32
N VAL A 427 -0.90 -14.42 -30.91
CA VAL A 427 -0.18 -15.32 -31.83
C VAL A 427 -1.16 -15.99 -32.80
N ARG A 428 -2.28 -16.51 -32.30
CA ARG A 428 -3.30 -17.20 -33.11
C ARG A 428 -3.90 -16.31 -34.19
N TYR A 429 -4.31 -15.09 -33.84
CA TYR A 429 -4.90 -14.15 -34.79
C TYR A 429 -3.82 -13.52 -35.70
N GLY A 430 -2.63 -13.27 -35.15
CA GLY A 430 -1.45 -12.81 -35.91
C GLY A 430 -1.05 -13.76 -37.04
N ALA A 431 -1.09 -15.07 -36.81
CA ALA A 431 -0.81 -16.07 -37.84
C ALA A 431 -1.76 -15.95 -39.06
N ARG A 432 -3.00 -15.51 -38.82
CA ARG A 432 -4.03 -15.35 -39.86
C ARG A 432 -3.96 -14.00 -40.57
N VAL A 433 -3.27 -13.01 -40.03
CA VAL A 433 -3.09 -11.70 -40.70
C VAL A 433 -2.49 -11.93 -42.10
N GLY A 434 -3.20 -11.47 -43.14
CA GLY A 434 -2.73 -11.57 -44.52
C GLY A 434 -2.98 -12.92 -45.24
N SER A 435 -3.65 -13.90 -44.63
CA SER A 435 -4.10 -15.12 -45.35
C SER A 435 -5.25 -14.83 -46.34
N GLN A 436 -5.42 -15.68 -47.37
CA GLN A 436 -6.52 -15.56 -48.36
C GLN A 436 -7.85 -16.09 -47.77
N GLY A 437 -8.93 -15.31 -47.88
CA GLY A 437 -10.28 -15.60 -47.35
C GLY A 437 -10.66 -14.72 -46.16
N GLU A 438 -11.93 -14.27 -46.10
CA GLU A 438 -12.56 -13.32 -45.15
C GLU A 438 -11.79 -13.07 -43.83
N ASN A 439 -10.91 -12.06 -43.84
CA ASN A 439 -9.85 -11.90 -42.83
C ASN A 439 -9.95 -10.64 -41.95
N SER A 440 -10.95 -9.78 -42.19
CA SER A 440 -11.10 -8.53 -41.42
C SER A 440 -11.41 -8.78 -39.94
N GLN A 441 -12.08 -9.89 -39.61
CA GLN A 441 -12.36 -10.25 -38.22
C GLN A 441 -11.07 -10.66 -37.49
N ALA A 442 -10.22 -11.48 -38.12
CA ALA A 442 -8.97 -11.92 -37.51
C ALA A 442 -7.99 -10.75 -37.32
N GLU A 443 -7.94 -9.82 -38.28
CA GLU A 443 -7.14 -8.60 -38.17
C GLU A 443 -7.65 -7.66 -37.07
N GLY A 444 -8.97 -7.47 -36.96
CA GLY A 444 -9.56 -6.70 -35.86
C GLY A 444 -9.28 -7.30 -34.49
N MET A 445 -9.40 -8.63 -34.36
CA MET A 445 -9.06 -9.35 -33.13
C MET A 445 -7.56 -9.29 -32.80
N PHE A 446 -6.68 -9.32 -33.80
CA PHE A 446 -5.24 -9.12 -33.62
C PHE A 446 -4.97 -7.76 -32.97
N TRP A 447 -5.53 -6.67 -33.51
CA TRP A 447 -5.35 -5.34 -32.94
C TRP A 447 -5.98 -5.18 -31.55
N LEU A 448 -7.12 -5.82 -31.29
CA LEU A 448 -7.73 -5.85 -29.95
C LEU A 448 -6.80 -6.50 -28.92
N PHE A 449 -6.20 -7.65 -29.25
CA PHE A 449 -5.26 -8.31 -28.34
C PHE A 449 -3.90 -7.59 -28.26
N CYS A 450 -3.49 -6.82 -29.28
CA CYS A 450 -2.38 -5.87 -29.15
C CYS A 450 -2.68 -4.80 -28.10
N ALA A 451 -3.88 -4.20 -28.12
CA ALA A 451 -4.28 -3.21 -27.13
C ALA A 451 -4.33 -3.80 -25.72
N ALA A 452 -4.90 -4.99 -25.58
CA ALA A 452 -4.94 -5.73 -24.31
C ALA A 452 -3.53 -5.99 -23.77
N LEU A 453 -2.60 -6.43 -24.62
CA LEU A 453 -1.22 -6.66 -24.22
C LEU A 453 -0.51 -5.34 -23.85
N ALA A 454 -0.74 -4.26 -24.61
CA ALA A 454 -0.15 -2.96 -24.33
C ALA A 454 -0.58 -2.41 -22.97
N THR A 455 -1.87 -2.47 -22.63
CA THR A 455 -2.35 -2.02 -21.32
C THR A 455 -1.79 -2.90 -20.20
N MET A 456 -1.88 -4.23 -20.33
CA MET A 456 -1.39 -5.16 -19.31
C MET A 456 0.12 -5.02 -19.09
N TYR A 457 0.91 -4.95 -20.16
CA TYR A 457 2.35 -4.78 -20.07
C TYR A 457 2.71 -3.47 -19.36
N SER A 458 1.96 -2.40 -19.60
CA SER A 458 2.20 -1.17 -18.87
C SER A 458 1.87 -1.23 -17.38
N GLY A 459 0.84 -1.97 -16.98
CA GLY A 459 0.54 -2.18 -15.56
C GLY A 459 1.71 -2.86 -14.87
N ILE A 460 2.24 -3.91 -15.50
CA ILE A 460 3.41 -4.67 -15.02
C ILE A 460 4.64 -3.78 -14.88
N MET A 461 4.91 -2.90 -15.86
CA MET A 461 6.03 -1.95 -15.75
C MET A 461 5.82 -0.88 -14.68
N SER A 462 4.57 -0.55 -14.35
CA SER A 462 4.26 0.54 -13.41
C SER A 462 4.24 0.07 -11.95
N SER A 463 3.95 -1.20 -11.68
CA SER A 463 3.84 -1.70 -10.31
C SER A 463 5.15 -2.20 -9.73
N GLY A 464 6.11 -2.68 -10.54
CA GLY A 464 7.35 -3.30 -10.03
C GLY A 464 7.14 -4.59 -9.20
N THR A 465 5.90 -4.93 -8.88
CA THR A 465 5.51 -6.05 -8.01
C THR A 465 5.32 -7.37 -8.78
N SER A 466 5.17 -8.46 -8.01
CA SER A 466 4.91 -9.82 -8.51
C SER A 466 3.45 -10.07 -8.98
N SER A 467 2.56 -9.07 -8.89
CA SER A 467 1.15 -9.16 -9.24
C SER A 467 0.76 -8.20 -10.38
N ILE A 468 -0.24 -8.58 -11.18
CA ILE A 468 -0.74 -7.76 -12.29
C ILE A 468 -1.78 -6.78 -11.73
N PRO A 469 -1.60 -5.46 -11.84
CA PRO A 469 -2.58 -4.49 -11.33
C PRO A 469 -3.93 -4.58 -12.04
N TYR A 470 -5.03 -4.40 -11.32
CA TYR A 470 -6.38 -4.55 -11.86
C TYR A 470 -6.69 -3.57 -13.02
N PHE A 471 -6.28 -2.30 -12.92
CA PHE A 471 -6.64 -1.25 -13.89
C PHE A 471 -6.11 -1.55 -15.31
N CYS A 472 -5.01 -2.31 -15.41
CA CYS A 472 -4.41 -2.65 -16.70
C CYS A 472 -5.14 -3.79 -17.44
N THR A 473 -6.10 -4.42 -16.76
CA THR A 473 -6.88 -5.56 -17.26
C THR A 473 -8.19 -5.16 -17.94
N MET A 474 -8.57 -3.87 -17.89
CA MET A 474 -9.83 -3.33 -18.41
C MET A 474 -10.11 -3.65 -19.88
N VAL A 475 -9.08 -3.85 -20.70
CA VAL A 475 -9.22 -4.28 -22.11
C VAL A 475 -9.12 -5.80 -22.25
N ALA A 476 -8.19 -6.43 -21.53
CA ALA A 476 -7.86 -7.84 -21.68
C ALA A 476 -8.95 -8.78 -21.16
N VAL A 477 -9.49 -8.52 -19.97
CA VAL A 477 -10.52 -9.36 -19.34
C VAL A 477 -11.77 -9.44 -20.22
N PRO A 478 -12.41 -8.34 -20.68
CA PRO A 478 -13.58 -8.45 -21.53
C PRO A 478 -13.28 -9.08 -22.89
N ALA A 479 -12.08 -8.86 -23.47
CA ALA A 479 -11.69 -9.48 -24.74
C ALA A 479 -11.52 -11.01 -24.62
N VAL A 480 -10.80 -11.46 -23.60
CA VAL A 480 -10.58 -12.90 -23.31
C VAL A 480 -11.90 -13.57 -22.96
N LEU A 481 -12.67 -12.97 -22.04
CA LEU A 481 -13.93 -13.55 -21.57
C LEU A 481 -14.97 -13.61 -22.71
N ALA A 482 -15.07 -12.59 -23.55
CA ALA A 482 -15.94 -12.62 -24.73
C ALA A 482 -15.55 -13.74 -25.70
N THR A 483 -14.25 -14.02 -25.84
CA THR A 483 -13.73 -15.12 -26.67
C THR A 483 -14.08 -16.48 -26.07
N VAL A 484 -13.92 -16.66 -24.76
CA VAL A 484 -14.28 -17.90 -24.05
C VAL A 484 -15.79 -18.15 -24.10
N LEU A 485 -16.61 -17.15 -23.82
CA LEU A 485 -18.07 -17.25 -23.87
C LEU A 485 -18.63 -17.43 -25.29
N SER A 486 -17.79 -17.22 -26.32
CA SER A 486 -18.14 -17.48 -27.72
C SER A 486 -17.56 -18.79 -28.23
N PHE A 487 -16.96 -19.61 -27.36
CA PHE A 487 -16.44 -20.93 -27.72
C PHE A 487 -17.53 -21.78 -28.37
N CYS A 488 -17.23 -22.40 -29.51
CA CYS A 488 -18.14 -23.29 -30.24
C CYS A 488 -17.46 -24.66 -30.36
N GLY A 489 -17.93 -25.63 -29.58
CA GLY A 489 -17.39 -26.99 -29.56
C GLY A 489 -17.93 -27.84 -30.71
N VAL A 490 -17.24 -28.92 -31.06
CA VAL A 490 -17.80 -29.93 -32.00
C VAL A 490 -18.87 -30.76 -31.28
N ASP A 491 -18.65 -31.01 -29.99
CA ASP A 491 -19.61 -31.60 -29.07
C ASP A 491 -20.39 -30.53 -28.29
N ALA A 492 -21.71 -30.68 -28.23
CA ALA A 492 -22.60 -29.71 -27.59
C ALA A 492 -22.49 -29.71 -26.05
N TRP A 493 -22.13 -30.85 -25.44
CA TRP A 493 -21.88 -30.92 -24.00
C TRP A 493 -20.59 -30.21 -23.61
N ILE A 494 -19.51 -30.38 -24.40
CA ILE A 494 -18.26 -29.65 -24.18
C ILE A 494 -18.48 -28.14 -24.36
N GLU A 495 -19.23 -27.72 -25.39
CA GLU A 495 -19.61 -26.32 -25.58
C GLU A 495 -20.38 -25.77 -24.37
N LEU A 496 -21.39 -26.51 -23.91
CA LEU A 496 -22.21 -26.17 -22.75
C LEU A 496 -21.36 -26.07 -21.47
N ALA A 497 -20.46 -27.03 -21.24
CA ALA A 497 -19.63 -27.10 -20.05
C ALA A 497 -18.61 -25.95 -19.99
N VAL A 498 -17.89 -25.67 -21.07
CA VAL A 498 -16.91 -24.56 -21.10
C VAL A 498 -17.59 -23.22 -20.81
N ARG A 499 -18.74 -22.94 -21.45
CA ARG A 499 -19.48 -21.70 -21.19
C ARG A 499 -20.07 -21.65 -19.79
N GLY A 500 -20.61 -22.77 -19.30
CA GLY A 500 -21.16 -22.88 -17.94
C GLY A 500 -20.11 -22.61 -16.87
N ILE A 501 -18.94 -23.25 -16.97
CA ILE A 501 -17.81 -23.05 -16.04
C ILE A 501 -17.35 -21.60 -16.06
N ALA A 502 -17.23 -20.98 -17.24
CA ALA A 502 -16.84 -19.58 -17.34
C ALA A 502 -17.85 -18.65 -16.64
N ILE A 503 -19.15 -18.87 -16.82
CA ILE A 503 -20.21 -18.08 -16.17
C ILE A 503 -20.19 -18.27 -14.66
N VAL A 504 -20.14 -19.53 -14.17
CA VAL A 504 -20.09 -19.82 -12.73
C VAL A 504 -18.86 -19.19 -12.09
N GLY A 505 -17.69 -19.33 -12.72
CA GLY A 505 -16.46 -18.67 -12.26
C GLY A 505 -16.63 -17.14 -12.19
N CYS A 506 -17.23 -16.52 -13.20
CA CYS A 506 -17.48 -15.07 -13.19
C CYS A 506 -18.44 -14.66 -12.06
N ILE A 507 -19.47 -15.44 -11.75
CA ILE A 507 -20.40 -15.17 -10.65
C ILE A 507 -19.66 -15.22 -9.31
N VAL A 508 -18.92 -16.29 -9.04
CA VAL A 508 -18.15 -16.47 -7.80
C VAL A 508 -17.13 -15.34 -7.62
N LEU A 509 -16.37 -15.02 -8.66
CA LEU A 509 -15.40 -13.93 -8.59
C LEU A 509 -16.08 -12.57 -8.41
N SER A 510 -17.24 -12.34 -9.02
CA SER A 510 -18.00 -11.09 -8.85
C SER A 510 -18.55 -10.92 -7.44
N ILE A 511 -19.04 -12.00 -6.81
CA ILE A 511 -19.43 -12.01 -5.40
C ILE A 511 -18.23 -11.66 -4.53
N THR A 512 -17.07 -12.25 -4.79
CA THR A 512 -15.84 -11.96 -4.07
C THR A 512 -15.42 -10.49 -4.22
N CYS A 513 -15.56 -9.92 -5.42
CA CYS A 513 -15.32 -8.49 -5.68
C CYS A 513 -16.30 -7.57 -4.95
N MET A 514 -17.56 -7.99 -4.77
CA MET A 514 -18.54 -7.24 -3.96
C MET A 514 -18.24 -7.37 -2.47
N ALA A 515 -17.89 -8.57 -2.00
CA ALA A 515 -17.49 -8.81 -0.61
C ALA A 515 -16.33 -7.90 -0.22
N GLN A 516 -15.30 -7.80 -1.06
CA GLN A 516 -14.19 -6.86 -0.84
C GLN A 516 -14.69 -5.43 -0.63
N LYS A 517 -15.54 -4.89 -1.53
CA LYS A 517 -16.05 -3.52 -1.41
C LYS A 517 -16.97 -3.27 -0.22
N VAL A 518 -17.61 -4.30 0.33
CA VAL A 518 -18.47 -4.20 1.51
C VAL A 518 -17.67 -4.31 2.81
N ILE A 519 -16.70 -5.22 2.85
CA ILE A 519 -15.92 -5.53 4.06
C ILE A 519 -14.74 -4.59 4.23
N CYS A 520 -14.01 -4.29 3.16
CA CYS A 520 -12.83 -3.44 3.20
C CYS A 520 -12.71 -2.67 1.90
N SER A 521 -13.45 -1.56 1.81
CA SER A 521 -13.56 -0.81 0.56
C SER A 521 -12.27 -0.13 0.10
N TYR A 522 -11.39 0.18 1.06
CA TYR A 522 -10.06 0.74 0.83
C TYR A 522 -9.08 0.28 1.92
N ALA A 523 -7.85 0.03 1.51
CA ALA A 523 -6.74 -0.36 2.36
C ALA A 523 -5.43 0.04 1.67
N TRP A 524 -4.65 0.94 2.26
CA TRP A 524 -3.37 1.40 1.73
C TRP A 524 -2.55 2.02 2.85
N TRP A 525 -1.33 1.51 3.06
CA TRP A 525 -0.30 2.01 3.99
C TRP A 525 -0.84 2.71 5.27
N GLY A 526 -1.13 1.90 6.30
CA GLY A 526 -1.63 2.37 7.59
C GLY A 526 -3.12 2.74 7.60
N THR A 527 -3.75 2.95 6.45
CA THR A 527 -5.19 3.28 6.38
C THR A 527 -5.99 2.07 5.93
N GLU A 528 -6.88 1.56 6.78
CA GLU A 528 -7.88 0.55 6.41
C GLU A 528 -9.30 1.02 6.74
N GLU A 529 -10.15 1.11 5.71
CA GLU A 529 -11.53 1.52 5.88
C GLU A 529 -12.39 0.43 6.54
N LYS A 530 -13.13 0.82 7.58
CA LYS A 530 -14.06 -0.09 8.26
C LYS A 530 -15.13 -0.67 7.32
N PRO A 531 -15.67 -1.87 7.64
CA PRO A 531 -16.77 -2.46 6.90
C PRO A 531 -18.01 -1.53 6.85
N ARG A 532 -18.80 -1.67 5.78
CA ARG A 532 -19.91 -0.75 5.46
C ARG A 532 -20.96 -0.61 6.56
N ASN A 533 -21.23 -1.65 7.36
CA ASN A 533 -22.17 -1.58 8.49
C ASN A 533 -21.76 -0.61 9.58
N TYR A 534 -20.48 -0.35 9.77
CA TYR A 534 -19.99 0.59 10.78
C TYR A 534 -20.11 2.05 10.31
N LYS A 535 -20.45 2.29 9.03
CA LYS A 535 -20.46 3.62 8.41
C LYS A 535 -21.85 4.20 8.29
N THR A 536 -22.36 4.77 9.38
CA THR A 536 -23.72 5.35 9.44
C THR A 536 -23.71 6.86 9.65
N TYR A 537 -22.58 7.42 10.07
CA TYR A 537 -22.43 8.82 10.42
C TYR A 537 -22.18 9.67 9.18
N SER A 538 -22.56 10.94 9.25
CA SER A 538 -22.27 11.95 8.24
C SER A 538 -21.61 13.13 8.92
N THR A 539 -20.80 13.88 8.18
CA THR A 539 -20.13 15.08 8.66
C THR A 539 -20.91 16.33 8.25
N ASP A 540 -20.71 17.41 9.01
CA ASP A 540 -21.24 18.73 8.65
C ASP A 540 -20.32 19.50 7.69
N ILE A 541 -19.12 18.98 7.42
CA ILE A 541 -18.12 19.56 6.51
C ILE A 541 -18.67 19.57 5.06
N PRO A 542 -18.81 20.75 4.41
CA PRO A 542 -19.46 20.87 3.10
C PRO A 542 -18.84 20.00 2.00
N ALA A 543 -17.50 19.92 1.92
CA ALA A 543 -16.78 19.15 0.90
C ALA A 543 -17.03 17.63 0.99
N LEU A 544 -17.35 17.13 2.20
CA LEU A 544 -17.61 15.73 2.50
C LEU A 544 -19.10 15.35 2.43
N LYS A 545 -19.97 16.29 2.02
CA LYS A 545 -21.40 16.07 1.95
C LYS A 545 -21.76 14.86 1.07
N GLY A 546 -22.53 13.94 1.66
CA GLY A 546 -23.02 12.73 1.00
C GLY A 546 -22.22 11.47 1.34
N PHE A 547 -21.02 11.61 1.91
CA PHE A 547 -20.26 10.48 2.44
C PHE A 547 -20.81 9.99 3.78
N LYS A 548 -20.49 8.73 4.07
CA LYS A 548 -20.79 8.01 5.30
C LYS A 548 -19.51 7.49 5.91
N PHE A 549 -19.39 7.71 7.21
CA PHE A 549 -18.19 7.48 7.99
C PHE A 549 -18.48 6.58 9.17
N SER A 550 -17.44 5.91 9.66
CA SER A 550 -17.49 5.34 11.00
C SER A 550 -17.56 6.46 12.04
N LYS A 551 -17.81 6.10 13.30
CA LYS A 551 -17.85 7.10 14.37
C LYS A 551 -16.49 7.78 14.50
N GLU A 552 -15.43 6.97 14.46
CA GLU A 552 -14.04 7.37 14.64
C GLU A 552 -13.56 8.23 13.46
N ASP A 553 -13.86 7.83 12.22
CA ASP A 553 -13.49 8.65 11.04
C ASP A 553 -14.19 10.01 11.06
N LYS A 554 -15.47 10.06 11.48
CA LYS A 554 -16.19 11.34 11.65
C LYS A 554 -15.50 12.21 12.68
N GLU A 555 -15.18 11.66 13.84
CA GLU A 555 -14.51 12.38 14.93
C GLU A 555 -13.13 12.89 14.48
N MET A 556 -12.37 12.10 13.72
CA MET A 556 -11.09 12.53 13.12
C MET A 556 -11.28 13.68 12.12
N PHE A 557 -12.15 13.51 11.11
CA PHE A 557 -12.31 14.54 10.07
C PHE A 557 -12.84 15.86 10.63
N GLU A 558 -13.84 15.82 11.50
CA GLU A 558 -14.39 17.04 12.12
C GLU A 558 -13.42 17.64 13.14
N GLY A 559 -12.83 16.80 14.01
CA GLY A 559 -11.91 17.24 15.04
C GLY A 559 -10.67 17.92 14.47
N ILE A 560 -9.99 17.28 13.51
CA ILE A 560 -8.79 17.87 12.89
C ILE A 560 -9.15 19.15 12.13
N THR A 561 -10.24 19.16 11.36
CA THR A 561 -10.66 20.35 10.62
C THR A 561 -10.94 21.52 11.58
N GLN A 562 -11.67 21.27 12.67
CA GLN A 562 -11.95 22.28 13.70
C GLN A 562 -10.67 22.79 14.37
N LEU A 563 -9.76 21.90 14.78
CA LEU A 563 -8.50 22.29 15.41
C LEU A 563 -7.67 23.19 14.49
N ILE A 564 -7.66 22.92 13.18
CA ILE A 564 -6.97 23.77 12.20
C ILE A 564 -7.66 25.13 12.10
N GLU A 565 -8.98 25.17 11.87
CA GLU A 565 -9.74 26.42 11.72
C GLU A 565 -9.63 27.34 12.95
N GLU A 566 -9.62 26.77 14.16
CA GLU A 566 -9.49 27.54 15.40
C GLU A 566 -8.08 28.08 15.65
N ASN A 567 -7.06 27.51 15.00
CA ASN A 567 -5.65 27.81 15.25
C ASN A 567 -4.90 28.42 14.06
N THR A 568 -5.58 28.67 12.95
CA THR A 568 -4.99 29.23 11.73
C THR A 568 -5.64 30.54 11.29
N THR A 569 -4.92 31.27 10.46
CA THR A 569 -5.40 32.44 9.72
C THR A 569 -5.36 32.15 8.22
N GLU A 570 -5.88 33.07 7.40
CA GLU A 570 -5.86 32.95 5.93
C GLU A 570 -4.44 32.84 5.33
N ASP A 571 -3.40 33.28 6.05
CA ASP A 571 -1.99 33.23 5.62
C ASP A 571 -1.22 32.04 6.21
N SER A 572 -1.82 31.28 7.13
CA SER A 572 -1.16 30.17 7.80
C SER A 572 -0.85 29.02 6.84
N VAL A 573 0.25 28.31 7.08
CA VAL A 573 0.70 27.16 6.31
C VAL A 573 0.36 25.86 7.03
N ILE A 574 -0.31 24.96 6.32
CA ILE A 574 -0.64 23.62 6.80
C ILE A 574 0.25 22.59 6.10
N PHE A 575 1.09 21.93 6.88
CA PHE A 575 1.96 20.86 6.43
C PHE A 575 1.44 19.51 6.89
N GLY A 576 0.89 18.72 5.97
CA GLY A 576 0.53 17.33 6.25
C GLY A 576 1.53 16.32 5.68
N TYR A 577 1.94 15.36 6.52
CA TYR A 577 2.98 14.36 6.25
C TYR A 577 2.47 12.92 6.46
N PRO A 578 2.91 11.92 5.67
CA PRO A 578 3.72 12.06 4.46
C PRO A 578 2.88 12.41 3.20
N TYR A 579 1.58 12.11 3.20
CA TYR A 579 0.66 12.37 2.08
C TYR A 579 -0.64 13.09 2.47
N VAL A 580 -0.78 13.47 3.74
CA VAL A 580 -2.02 14.02 4.27
C VAL A 580 -2.25 15.41 3.69
N LYS A 581 -3.15 15.53 2.72
CA LYS A 581 -3.53 16.82 2.13
C LYS A 581 -5.00 17.14 2.19
N ILE A 582 -5.82 16.19 2.64
CA ILE A 582 -7.27 16.38 2.69
C ILE A 582 -7.64 17.61 3.51
N PHE A 583 -6.96 17.89 4.62
CA PHE A 583 -7.30 19.01 5.48
C PHE A 583 -7.06 20.38 4.84
N ASN A 584 -6.10 20.52 3.93
CA ASN A 584 -5.98 21.73 3.09
C ASN A 584 -7.25 21.99 2.26
N ILE A 585 -7.88 20.94 1.75
CA ILE A 585 -9.14 21.05 1.00
C ILE A 585 -10.30 21.35 1.94
N LEU A 586 -10.34 20.73 3.12
CA LEU A 586 -11.47 20.88 4.05
C LEU A 586 -11.51 22.29 4.68
N THR A 587 -10.36 22.92 4.87
CA THR A 587 -10.23 24.29 5.42
C THR A 587 -10.04 25.38 4.37
N ASP A 588 -10.07 25.02 3.08
CA ASP A 588 -9.84 25.93 1.95
C ASP A 588 -8.52 26.73 2.05
N ASN A 589 -7.47 26.08 2.55
CA ASN A 589 -6.14 26.67 2.75
C ASN A 589 -5.07 25.89 1.98
N TYR A 590 -4.53 26.53 0.94
CA TYR A 590 -3.52 25.97 0.04
C TYR A 590 -2.19 26.73 0.11
N ASN A 591 -1.97 27.50 1.19
CA ASN A 591 -0.70 28.18 1.38
C ASN A 591 0.41 27.15 1.59
N MET A 592 1.53 27.41 0.91
CA MET A 592 2.71 26.56 0.94
C MET A 592 3.92 27.46 0.79
N ASN A 593 4.82 27.38 1.77
CA ASN A 593 6.12 28.06 1.75
C ASN A 593 7.24 27.12 1.29
N THR A 594 6.87 25.89 0.94
CA THR A 594 7.78 24.84 0.51
C THR A 594 7.56 24.49 -0.97
N PHE A 595 8.18 23.43 -1.48
CA PHE A 595 8.15 23.06 -2.90
C PHE A 595 7.47 21.73 -3.18
N VAL A 596 7.48 20.78 -2.24
CA VAL A 596 6.97 19.42 -2.43
C VAL A 596 5.65 19.25 -1.68
N PRO A 597 4.50 19.27 -2.38
CA PRO A 597 3.23 19.05 -1.70
C PRO A 597 3.19 17.68 -1.02
N VAL A 598 3.55 16.59 -1.70
CA VAL A 598 3.47 15.25 -1.11
C VAL A 598 4.81 14.54 -1.08
N LEU A 599 5.22 14.15 0.14
CA LEU A 599 6.52 13.56 0.47
C LEU A 599 6.50 12.03 0.53
N PHE A 600 5.45 11.39 0.01
CA PHE A 600 5.33 9.93 0.05
C PHE A 600 6.48 9.21 -0.67
N TYR A 601 6.88 8.07 -0.10
CA TYR A 601 8.21 7.48 -0.27
C TYR A 601 8.58 7.04 -1.70
N ASP A 602 7.63 6.56 -2.51
CA ASP A 602 7.87 6.11 -3.90
C ASP A 602 7.56 7.17 -4.97
N VAL A 603 7.34 8.42 -4.54
CA VAL A 603 6.87 9.50 -5.42
C VAL A 603 7.85 10.65 -5.59
N VAL A 604 8.57 11.02 -4.54
CA VAL A 604 9.55 12.11 -4.57
C VAL A 604 10.98 11.58 -4.68
N ASP A 605 11.79 12.20 -5.54
CA ASP A 605 13.22 11.89 -5.68
C ASP A 605 14.04 12.56 -4.56
N ASP A 606 15.10 11.89 -4.11
CA ASP A 606 15.99 12.29 -3.01
C ASP A 606 16.43 13.76 -3.09
N LYS A 607 16.71 14.26 -4.30
CA LYS A 607 17.07 15.67 -4.53
C LYS A 607 16.01 16.63 -3.98
N TYR A 608 14.74 16.40 -4.31
CA TYR A 608 13.65 17.30 -3.93
C TYR A 608 13.28 17.15 -2.45
N VAL A 609 13.56 15.99 -1.84
CA VAL A 609 13.43 15.82 -0.38
C VAL A 609 14.46 16.68 0.35
N GLN A 610 15.71 16.75 -0.14
CA GLN A 610 16.75 17.60 0.43
C GLN A 610 16.43 19.09 0.28
N GLU A 611 15.94 19.50 -0.88
CA GLU A 611 15.47 20.87 -1.12
C GLU A 611 14.28 21.22 -0.20
N GLU A 612 13.33 20.29 -0.03
CA GLU A 612 12.18 20.47 0.86
C GLU A 612 12.59 20.61 2.33
N LYS A 613 13.53 19.77 2.80
CA LYS A 613 14.07 19.87 4.17
C LYS A 613 14.64 21.26 4.44
N ALA A 614 15.47 21.79 3.53
CA ALA A 614 16.05 23.12 3.69
C ALA A 614 14.99 24.23 3.72
N LEU A 615 13.91 24.10 2.93
CA LEU A 615 12.80 25.05 2.95
C LEU A 615 12.00 24.98 4.25
N LEU A 616 11.80 23.78 4.81
CA LEU A 616 11.14 23.57 6.10
C LEU A 616 11.96 24.14 7.26
N GLU A 617 13.30 24.03 7.22
CA GLU A 617 14.19 24.64 8.22
C GLU A 617 14.13 26.17 8.21
N GLU A 618 13.98 26.78 7.03
CA GLU A 618 13.85 28.24 6.89
C GLU A 618 12.45 28.74 7.26
N ASN A 619 11.41 27.98 6.89
CA ASN A 619 10.02 28.38 6.98
C ASN A 619 9.17 27.27 7.62
N LEU A 620 9.20 27.20 8.95
CA LEU A 620 8.41 26.25 9.71
C LEU A 620 6.90 26.46 9.46
N PRO A 621 6.12 25.38 9.24
CA PRO A 621 4.68 25.46 9.08
C PRO A 621 3.96 25.84 10.37
N ASP A 622 2.87 26.59 10.28
CA ASP A 622 2.06 26.96 11.43
C ASP A 622 1.34 25.75 12.04
N ILE A 623 0.89 24.83 11.18
CA ILE A 623 0.26 23.58 11.56
C ILE A 623 0.96 22.41 10.90
N VAL A 624 1.24 21.37 11.69
CA VAL A 624 1.68 20.07 11.21
C VAL A 624 0.58 19.04 11.47
N VAL A 625 0.17 18.32 10.42
CA VAL A 625 -0.71 17.14 10.53
C VAL A 625 0.13 15.92 10.21
N TRP A 626 0.53 15.21 11.26
CA TRP A 626 1.43 14.08 11.17
C TRP A 626 0.65 12.78 11.17
N LYS A 627 0.89 11.91 10.17
CA LYS A 627 0.33 10.56 10.16
C LYS A 627 1.45 9.53 10.29
N ASP A 628 1.38 8.71 11.34
CA ASP A 628 2.31 7.62 11.53
C ASP A 628 1.91 6.40 10.70
N ILE A 629 2.90 5.80 10.04
CA ILE A 629 2.68 4.64 9.18
C ILE A 629 3.77 3.60 9.46
N PRO A 630 3.58 2.77 10.49
CA PRO A 630 4.55 1.74 10.88
C PRO A 630 4.92 0.82 9.70
N ASP A 631 6.17 0.35 9.68
CA ASP A 631 6.77 -0.56 8.68
C ASP A 631 6.80 -0.07 7.22
N CYS A 632 6.13 1.04 6.90
CA CYS A 632 5.97 1.49 5.52
C CYS A 632 7.30 1.88 4.88
N LYS A 633 8.17 2.58 5.61
CA LYS A 633 9.48 3.01 5.12
C LYS A 633 10.38 1.83 4.81
N GLU A 634 10.46 0.89 5.75
CA GLU A 634 11.30 -0.30 5.67
C GLU A 634 10.90 -1.18 4.47
N VAL A 635 9.59 -1.29 4.20
CA VAL A 635 9.11 -1.98 3.00
C VAL A 635 9.51 -1.24 1.74
N HIS A 636 9.37 0.10 1.68
CA HIS A 636 9.75 0.85 0.48
C HIS A 636 11.27 0.83 0.23
N GLU A 637 12.08 0.92 1.28
CA GLU A 637 13.53 0.79 1.21
C GLU A 637 13.94 -0.57 0.65
N ARG A 638 13.31 -1.65 1.13
CA ARG A 638 13.56 -3.00 0.64
C ARG A 638 13.10 -3.21 -0.81
N GLU A 639 11.88 -2.80 -1.16
CA GLU A 639 11.27 -3.13 -2.46
C GLU A 639 11.72 -2.21 -3.60
N PHE A 640 12.02 -0.93 -3.31
CA PHE A 640 12.31 0.07 -4.36
C PHE A 640 13.74 0.61 -4.32
N ARG A 641 14.49 0.41 -3.22
CA ARG A 641 15.81 1.02 -3.00
C ARG A 641 16.92 0.01 -2.66
N ASP A 642 16.70 -1.28 -2.87
CA ASP A 642 17.65 -2.35 -2.55
C ASP A 642 18.17 -2.28 -1.09
N GLY A 643 17.30 -1.86 -0.16
CA GLY A 643 17.61 -1.70 1.27
C GLY A 643 18.27 -0.38 1.66
N LYS A 644 18.51 0.56 0.72
CA LYS A 644 19.07 1.88 1.06
C LYS A 644 18.04 2.76 1.77
N PRO A 645 18.43 3.48 2.84
CA PRO A 645 17.53 4.39 3.55
C PRO A 645 16.88 5.45 2.66
N LEU A 646 15.66 5.86 3.02
CA LEU A 646 14.93 6.97 2.45
C LEU A 646 15.47 8.31 2.96
N GLU A 647 15.62 9.30 2.08
CA GLU A 647 16.03 10.65 2.48
C GLU A 647 14.97 11.34 3.35
N GLN A 648 13.71 10.92 3.26
CA GLN A 648 12.60 11.42 4.09
C GLN A 648 12.86 11.23 5.58
N ARG A 649 13.67 10.22 5.99
CA ARG A 649 14.08 10.05 7.39
C ARG A 649 14.69 11.32 7.97
N LYS A 650 15.44 12.09 7.18
CA LYS A 650 16.04 13.36 7.62
C LYS A 650 15.01 14.45 7.94
N ILE A 651 13.84 14.44 7.28
CA ILE A 651 12.72 15.33 7.61
C ILE A 651 12.06 14.84 8.90
N GLU A 652 11.92 13.53 9.06
CA GLU A 652 11.35 12.92 10.27
C GLU A 652 12.22 13.15 11.50
N ASP A 653 13.54 12.98 11.39
CA ASP A 653 14.50 13.25 12.46
C ASP A 653 14.42 14.73 12.89
N MET A 654 14.38 15.64 11.92
CA MET A 654 14.19 17.08 12.17
C MET A 654 12.87 17.34 12.91
N PHE A 655 11.74 16.76 12.47
CA PHE A 655 10.46 16.95 13.18
C PHE A 655 10.42 16.24 14.54
N ALA A 656 11.15 15.13 14.73
CA ALA A 656 11.25 14.48 16.04
C ALA A 656 11.87 15.41 17.10
N GLU A 657 12.77 16.30 16.69
CA GLU A 657 13.33 17.35 17.55
C GLU A 657 12.40 18.56 17.70
N LEU A 658 11.78 19.00 16.61
CA LEU A 658 10.96 20.21 16.58
C LEU A 658 9.60 20.04 17.27
N LEU A 659 8.93 18.92 17.07
CA LEU A 659 7.58 18.68 17.58
C LEU A 659 7.47 18.86 19.11
N PRO A 660 8.37 18.32 19.95
CA PRO A 660 8.29 18.52 21.39
C PRO A 660 8.81 19.90 21.86
N THR A 661 9.71 20.55 21.11
CA THR A 661 10.40 21.79 21.55
C THR A 661 9.75 23.08 21.04
N GLN A 662 9.31 23.08 19.78
CA GLN A 662 8.80 24.26 19.08
C GLN A 662 7.31 24.17 18.76
N TYR A 663 6.70 22.98 18.87
CA TYR A 663 5.27 22.81 18.64
C TYR A 663 4.51 22.43 19.92
N GLU A 664 3.22 22.72 19.90
CA GLU A 664 2.24 22.27 20.88
C GLU A 664 1.32 21.25 20.20
N GLN A 665 1.14 20.08 20.81
CA GLN A 665 0.17 19.09 20.33
C GLN A 665 -1.25 19.57 20.62
N LEU A 666 -2.06 19.74 19.58
CA LEU A 666 -3.46 20.17 19.69
C LEU A 666 -4.42 18.99 19.90
N GLY A 667 -4.12 17.83 19.31
CA GLY A 667 -4.97 16.64 19.40
C GLY A 667 -4.43 15.45 18.62
N GLU A 668 -4.90 14.27 18.97
CA GLU A 668 -4.51 12.99 18.38
C GLU A 668 -5.76 12.15 18.08
N PHE A 669 -5.79 11.56 16.88
CA PHE A 669 -6.90 10.81 16.34
C PHE A 669 -6.36 9.52 15.69
N ASP A 670 -6.32 8.44 16.46
CA ASP A 670 -5.74 7.15 16.06
C ASP A 670 -4.26 7.31 15.67
N ASP A 671 -3.92 7.20 14.39
CA ASP A 671 -2.55 7.33 13.89
C ASP A 671 -2.26 8.72 13.28
N VAL A 672 -3.08 9.74 13.60
CA VAL A 672 -2.92 11.12 13.10
C VAL A 672 -2.87 12.12 14.26
N THR A 673 -1.79 12.89 14.33
CA THR A 673 -1.56 13.92 15.36
C THR A 673 -1.47 15.30 14.74
N VAL A 674 -2.06 16.30 15.40
CA VAL A 674 -2.08 17.70 14.97
C VAL A 674 -1.25 18.54 15.92
N TYR A 675 -0.32 19.32 15.37
CA TYR A 675 0.57 20.18 16.11
C TYR A 675 0.48 21.62 15.61
N LYS A 676 0.70 22.57 16.51
CA LYS A 676 0.75 24.02 16.23
C LYS A 676 2.10 24.60 16.61
N LEU A 677 2.66 25.43 15.74
CA LEU A 677 3.89 26.15 16.04
C LEU A 677 3.68 27.10 17.24
N ARG A 678 4.56 27.01 18.24
CA ARG A 678 4.54 27.89 19.41
C ARG A 678 4.97 29.30 19.04
N ASP A 679 4.41 30.28 19.75
CA ASP A 679 4.94 31.65 19.72
C ASP A 679 6.42 31.64 20.15
N LYS A 680 7.25 32.49 19.54
CA LYS A 680 8.70 32.55 19.82
C LYS A 680 9.06 32.73 21.31
N ALA A 681 8.14 33.23 22.13
CA ALA A 681 8.34 33.43 23.57
C ALA A 681 7.96 32.20 24.44
N SER A 682 7.31 31.19 23.86
CA SER A 682 6.86 29.96 24.54
C SER A 682 7.53 28.70 24.00
N GLN A 683 8.50 28.83 23.10
CA GLN A 683 9.39 27.75 22.67
C GLN A 683 10.25 27.29 23.87
N ILE A 684 10.33 25.98 24.07
CA ILE A 684 11.12 25.40 25.16
C ILE A 684 12.58 25.43 24.71
N GLU A 685 13.41 26.21 25.41
CA GLU A 685 14.86 26.21 25.19
C GLU A 685 15.39 24.85 25.66
N PHE A 686 15.76 23.99 24.71
CA PHE A 686 16.36 22.69 25.01
C PHE A 686 17.72 22.95 25.69
N ALA A 687 17.75 22.85 27.02
CA ALA A 687 18.85 23.39 27.84
C ALA A 687 20.00 22.40 28.08
N LEU A 688 20.07 21.29 27.35
CA LEU A 688 21.23 20.40 27.38
C LEU A 688 22.17 20.74 26.22
N ASP A 689 23.44 20.96 26.53
CA ASP A 689 24.49 21.26 25.55
C ASP A 689 24.77 20.03 24.66
N GLY A 690 24.88 20.21 23.35
CA GLY A 690 25.01 19.14 22.35
C GLY A 690 23.85 19.08 21.35
N GLU A 691 23.97 18.25 20.30
CA GLU A 691 22.94 18.05 19.25
C GLU A 691 22.26 16.68 19.35
N GLY A 692 22.61 15.86 20.36
CA GLY A 692 22.05 14.53 20.55
C GLY A 692 22.49 13.49 19.53
N THR A 693 23.48 13.79 18.69
CA THR A 693 24.05 12.85 17.71
C THR A 693 25.19 12.02 18.33
N TYR A 694 25.63 10.95 17.67
CA TYR A 694 26.78 10.16 18.15
C TYR A 694 28.08 10.99 18.24
N GLU A 695 28.32 11.89 17.28
CA GLU A 695 29.51 12.75 17.26
C GLU A 695 29.40 13.93 18.23
N ASN A 696 28.19 14.37 18.56
CA ASN A 696 27.90 15.51 19.43
C ASN A 696 26.73 15.21 20.38
N PRO A 697 26.92 14.33 21.39
CA PRO A 697 25.85 13.90 22.30
C PRO A 697 25.43 15.02 23.24
N TYR A 698 24.21 14.92 23.80
CA TYR A 698 23.77 15.81 24.87
C TYR A 698 24.59 15.59 26.14
N ARG A 699 25.10 16.65 26.74
CA ARG A 699 26.11 16.59 27.81
C ARG A 699 25.47 16.77 29.18
N ILE A 700 25.79 15.85 30.09
CA ILE A 700 25.44 15.96 31.51
C ILE A 700 26.72 16.27 32.29
N GLU A 701 26.88 17.53 32.72
CA GLU A 701 28.08 18.01 33.41
C GLU A 701 27.90 18.11 34.93
N ASN A 702 26.66 18.30 35.39
CA ASN A 702 26.37 18.55 36.80
C ASN A 702 24.98 18.05 37.22
N ALA A 703 24.66 18.18 38.51
CA ALA A 703 23.40 17.71 39.08
C ALA A 703 22.16 18.43 38.52
N ALA A 704 22.26 19.70 38.12
CA ALA A 704 21.15 20.42 37.51
C ALA A 704 20.81 19.87 36.13
N ASP A 705 21.82 19.56 35.30
CA ASP A 705 21.63 18.94 33.98
C ASP A 705 20.96 17.57 34.13
N MET A 706 21.38 16.76 35.13
CA MET A 706 20.77 15.47 35.44
C MET A 706 19.29 15.60 35.87
N LEU A 707 18.97 16.58 36.71
CA LEU A 707 17.59 16.84 37.13
C LEU A 707 16.72 17.29 35.96
N HIS A 708 17.26 18.15 35.08
CA HIS A 708 16.56 18.62 33.91
C HIS A 708 16.37 17.50 32.88
N PHE A 709 17.39 16.68 32.65
CA PHE A 709 17.28 15.49 31.81
C PHE A 709 16.17 14.55 32.31
N ALA A 710 16.10 14.33 33.63
CA ALA A 710 15.01 13.53 34.22
C ALA A 710 13.63 14.14 33.96
N GLU A 711 13.49 15.46 34.10
CA GLU A 711 12.26 16.20 33.81
C GLU A 711 11.85 16.07 32.34
N LEU A 712 12.77 16.25 31.39
CA LEU A 712 12.49 16.12 29.96
C LEU A 712 11.95 14.73 29.60
N VAL A 713 12.54 13.66 30.15
CA VAL A 713 12.04 12.30 29.91
C VAL A 713 10.69 12.08 30.59
N SER A 714 10.51 12.57 31.81
CA SER A 714 9.22 12.49 32.52
C SER A 714 8.10 13.29 31.84
N ASP A 715 8.43 14.33 31.08
CA ASP A 715 7.48 15.13 30.28
C ASP A 715 7.20 14.52 28.89
N GLY A 716 7.80 13.37 28.56
CA GLY A 716 7.50 12.58 27.36
C GLY A 716 8.58 12.61 26.27
N MET A 717 9.72 13.30 26.46
CA MET A 717 10.83 13.22 25.52
C MET A 717 11.53 11.86 25.62
N THR A 718 11.41 11.03 24.58
CA THR A 718 11.91 9.65 24.60
C THR A 718 13.40 9.53 24.33
N PHE A 719 14.04 10.52 23.70
CA PHE A 719 15.42 10.48 23.20
C PHE A 719 15.71 9.33 22.23
N LYS A 720 14.68 8.74 21.59
CA LYS A 720 14.87 7.62 20.67
C LYS A 720 15.80 8.01 19.51
N GLY A 721 16.89 7.26 19.31
CA GLY A 721 17.90 7.56 18.28
C GLY A 721 18.92 8.63 18.68
N GLN A 722 18.80 9.22 19.89
CA GLN A 722 19.70 10.27 20.38
C GLN A 722 20.67 9.75 21.44
N TYR A 723 21.79 10.44 21.59
CA TYR A 723 22.89 10.13 22.49
C TYR A 723 23.03 11.16 23.60
N VAL A 724 23.17 10.68 24.83
CA VAL A 724 23.39 11.46 26.05
C VAL A 724 24.68 10.97 26.68
N GLU A 725 25.63 11.86 26.97
CA GLU A 725 26.93 11.53 27.55
C GLU A 725 27.20 12.33 28.84
N GLN A 726 27.60 11.62 29.88
CA GLN A 726 28.06 12.23 31.12
C GLN A 726 29.53 12.66 30.99
N THR A 727 29.84 13.90 31.35
CA THR A 727 31.20 14.45 31.20
C THR A 727 31.90 14.75 32.54
N ALA A 728 31.21 14.55 33.65
CA ALA A 728 31.75 14.68 35.00
C ALA A 728 31.06 13.72 35.98
N ASP A 729 31.67 13.46 37.13
CA ASP A 729 30.99 12.74 38.21
C ASP A 729 29.85 13.62 38.77
N ILE A 730 28.66 13.04 38.97
CA ILE A 730 27.47 13.77 39.43
C ILE A 730 27.20 13.42 40.89
N ASP A 731 27.08 14.42 41.77
CA ASP A 731 26.71 14.21 43.18
C ASP A 731 25.29 14.71 43.45
N LEU A 732 24.41 13.80 43.87
CA LEU A 732 23.01 14.06 44.15
C LEU A 732 22.73 14.25 45.66
N ASP A 733 23.75 14.44 46.50
CA ASP A 733 23.51 14.73 47.92
C ASP A 733 22.61 15.97 48.07
N ARG A 734 21.55 15.81 48.87
CA ARG A 734 20.49 16.82 49.12
C ARG A 734 19.72 17.30 47.88
N GLN A 735 19.87 16.63 46.74
CA GLN A 735 19.04 16.89 45.56
C GLN A 735 17.74 16.09 45.64
N ASN A 736 16.62 16.68 45.21
CA ASN A 736 15.32 16.00 45.16
C ASN A 736 15.07 15.43 43.75
N MET A 737 15.89 14.45 43.36
CA MET A 737 15.78 13.81 42.05
C MET A 737 14.55 12.89 41.98
N GLN A 738 13.77 13.01 40.90
CA GLN A 738 12.82 11.99 40.49
C GLN A 738 13.50 10.97 39.56
N PRO A 739 12.99 9.74 39.45
CA PRO A 739 13.43 8.81 38.42
C PRO A 739 13.38 9.46 37.02
N ILE A 740 14.30 9.08 36.15
CA ILE A 740 14.25 9.45 34.73
C ILE A 740 13.12 8.66 34.09
N GLY A 741 12.13 9.38 33.57
CA GLY A 741 10.91 8.82 32.99
C GLY A 741 9.82 8.50 34.01
N ASP A 742 8.63 8.19 33.50
CA ASP A 742 7.45 7.87 34.28
C ASP A 742 6.74 6.63 33.72
N ALA A 743 6.90 5.50 34.42
CA ALA A 743 6.31 4.23 34.04
C ALA A 743 4.76 4.23 34.09
N GLU A 744 4.13 5.09 34.88
CA GLU A 744 2.65 5.16 34.97
C GLU A 744 2.05 5.85 33.73
N ASN A 745 2.78 6.79 33.14
CA ASN A 745 2.38 7.53 31.94
C ASN A 745 3.06 7.01 30.66
N GLU A 746 3.74 5.86 30.71
CA GLU A 746 4.49 5.26 29.58
C GLU A 746 5.61 6.15 29.01
N HIS A 747 6.08 7.12 29.78
CA HIS A 747 7.17 8.02 29.40
C HIS A 747 8.53 7.39 29.71
N CYS A 748 9.03 6.55 28.79
CA CYS A 748 10.27 5.82 28.96
C CYS A 748 11.43 6.40 28.15
N PHE A 749 12.65 6.17 28.64
CA PHE A 749 13.86 6.53 27.91
C PHE A 749 14.20 5.47 26.86
N TYR A 750 14.32 5.89 25.60
CA TYR A 750 14.64 5.05 24.42
C TYR A 750 15.97 5.44 23.74
N GLY A 751 16.69 6.44 24.27
CA GLY A 751 17.99 6.86 23.76
C GLY A 751 19.17 6.02 24.23
N VAL A 752 20.38 6.54 23.98
CA VAL A 752 21.64 5.96 24.45
C VAL A 752 22.23 6.86 25.53
N TYR A 753 22.32 6.38 26.77
CA TYR A 753 22.98 7.06 27.88
C TYR A 753 24.37 6.45 28.13
N ASN A 754 25.43 7.20 27.82
CA ASN A 754 26.82 6.82 28.09
C ASN A 754 27.33 7.53 29.35
N GLY A 755 27.60 6.78 30.42
CA GLY A 755 28.25 7.31 31.62
C GLY A 755 29.71 7.72 31.41
N ALA A 756 30.33 7.32 30.29
CA ALA A 756 31.72 7.63 29.92
C ALA A 756 32.76 7.39 31.03
N GLY A 757 32.47 6.45 31.94
CA GLY A 757 33.35 6.10 33.05
C GLY A 757 33.26 7.03 34.26
N HIS A 758 32.25 7.90 34.29
CA HIS A 758 31.87 8.71 35.44
C HIS A 758 30.83 8.00 36.31
N VAL A 759 30.63 8.54 37.51
CA VAL A 759 29.69 7.98 38.49
C VAL A 759 28.63 8.97 38.93
N ILE A 760 27.47 8.46 39.30
CA ILE A 760 26.40 9.20 39.97
C ILE A 760 26.42 8.81 41.45
N ARG A 761 26.59 9.79 42.34
CA ARG A 761 26.71 9.59 43.78
C ARG A 761 25.44 9.98 44.53
N ASN A 762 25.19 9.29 45.64
CA ASN A 762 24.17 9.66 46.62
C ASN A 762 22.73 9.71 46.06
N LEU A 763 22.40 8.81 45.13
CA LEU A 763 21.05 8.69 44.56
C LEU A 763 20.04 8.26 45.63
N ASN A 764 19.08 9.12 45.96
CA ASN A 764 18.05 8.83 46.97
C ASN A 764 16.65 8.85 46.35
N LEU A 765 16.08 7.67 46.11
CA LEU A 765 14.74 7.51 45.55
C LEU A 765 13.81 6.84 46.56
N LYS A 766 12.62 7.42 46.77
CA LYS A 766 11.60 6.86 47.65
C LYS A 766 10.22 7.05 47.04
N GLN A 767 9.63 5.98 46.52
CA GLN A 767 8.24 5.99 46.05
C GLN A 767 7.41 4.98 46.85
N SER A 768 6.35 5.47 47.49
CA SER A 768 5.50 4.66 48.37
C SER A 768 4.43 3.85 47.61
N ASN A 769 4.07 4.32 46.40
CA ASN A 769 2.97 3.80 45.59
C ASN A 769 3.38 3.35 44.17
N GLY A 770 4.57 3.74 43.67
CA GLY A 770 5.03 3.38 42.34
C GLY A 770 5.42 1.90 42.24
N GLU A 771 5.12 1.27 41.09
CA GLU A 771 5.40 -0.14 40.89
C GLU A 771 6.89 -0.41 40.67
N ASN A 772 7.57 0.37 39.82
CA ASN A 772 8.97 0.18 39.42
C ASN A 772 9.83 1.41 39.70
N VAL A 773 10.89 1.27 40.51
CA VAL A 773 11.76 2.38 40.94
C VAL A 773 13.22 2.12 40.58
N GLY A 774 13.85 3.04 39.87
CA GLY A 774 15.27 3.02 39.52
C GLY A 774 15.75 4.38 39.04
N LEU A 775 17.05 4.52 38.72
CA LEU A 775 17.57 5.73 38.05
C LEU A 775 16.71 6.05 36.82
N PHE A 776 16.43 5.04 35.99
CA PHE A 776 15.36 5.03 35.00
C PHE A 776 14.16 4.28 35.57
N SER A 777 12.98 4.90 35.62
CA SER A 777 11.76 4.20 36.08
C SER A 777 11.34 3.10 35.11
N CYS A 778 11.43 3.40 33.81
CA CYS A 778 11.29 2.46 32.70
C CYS A 778 12.31 2.73 31.59
N LEU A 779 12.99 1.67 31.14
CA LEU A 779 14.08 1.74 30.15
C LEU A 779 13.73 0.94 28.89
N GLY A 780 13.57 1.62 27.75
CA GLY A 780 13.50 1.00 26.42
C GLY A 780 14.78 1.19 25.59
N GLY A 781 15.68 2.06 26.06
CA GLY A 781 16.94 2.42 25.42
C GLY A 781 18.15 1.69 26.00
N GLN A 782 19.33 2.33 25.91
CA GLN A 782 20.60 1.69 26.19
C GLN A 782 21.41 2.50 27.21
N VAL A 783 22.00 1.84 28.21
CA VAL A 783 22.86 2.45 29.23
C VAL A 783 24.24 1.80 29.21
N TYR A 784 25.29 2.60 29.05
CA TYR A 784 26.68 2.16 28.93
C TYR A 784 27.59 2.82 29.96
N ASN A 785 28.65 2.11 30.39
CA ASN A 785 29.81 2.69 31.08
C ASN A 785 29.49 3.55 32.32
N LEU A 786 28.46 3.18 33.09
CA LEU A 786 27.94 3.99 34.19
C LEU A 786 28.19 3.34 35.56
N GLY A 787 28.65 4.13 36.52
CA GLY A 787 28.72 3.73 37.93
C GLY A 787 27.72 4.48 38.80
N LEU A 788 27.12 3.80 39.79
CA LEU A 788 26.33 4.43 40.85
C LEU A 788 26.91 4.10 42.21
N GLU A 789 27.23 5.12 43.02
CA GLU A 789 27.92 4.98 44.31
C GLU A 789 27.17 5.68 45.44
N GLY A 790 26.75 4.93 46.45
CA GLY A 790 26.07 5.47 47.61
C GLY A 790 24.64 5.95 47.34
N GLY A 791 23.89 6.17 48.42
CA GLY A 791 22.47 6.50 48.36
C GLY A 791 21.54 5.33 48.68
N THR A 792 20.24 5.55 48.54
CA THR A 792 19.21 4.57 48.91
C THR A 792 18.02 4.59 47.94
N ILE A 793 17.56 3.41 47.54
CA ILE A 793 16.33 3.24 46.74
C ILE A 793 15.31 2.45 47.56
N ARG A 794 14.09 2.99 47.68
CA ARG A 794 12.97 2.35 48.38
C ARG A 794 11.70 2.38 47.53
N GLY A 795 11.12 1.22 47.30
CA GLY A 795 9.92 1.06 46.45
C GLY A 795 9.27 -0.32 46.60
N LYS A 796 8.20 -0.57 45.83
CA LYS A 796 7.55 -1.89 45.76
C LYS A 796 8.40 -2.86 44.92
N TYR A 797 8.72 -2.51 43.69
CA TYR A 797 9.72 -3.18 42.87
C TYR A 797 10.82 -2.19 42.49
N ALA A 798 12.08 -2.59 42.63
CA ALA A 798 13.19 -1.65 42.45
C ALA A 798 14.39 -2.29 41.77
N GLY A 799 15.02 -1.55 40.86
CA GLY A 799 16.30 -1.87 40.26
C GLY A 799 17.15 -0.60 40.19
N VAL A 800 18.44 -0.67 40.55
CA VAL A 800 19.27 0.54 40.72
C VAL A 800 19.37 1.38 39.44
N ILE A 801 19.65 0.75 38.29
CA ILE A 801 19.73 1.41 36.99
C ILE A 801 18.34 1.49 36.35
N ALA A 802 17.62 0.37 36.31
CA ALA A 802 16.28 0.32 35.70
C ALA A 802 15.25 -0.32 36.64
N GLY A 803 14.15 0.41 36.89
CA GLY A 803 13.00 -0.12 37.62
C GLY A 803 12.24 -1.22 36.85
N GLY A 804 12.26 -1.14 35.51
CA GLY A 804 11.65 -2.07 34.56
C GLY A 804 12.16 -1.79 33.14
N SER A 805 12.15 -2.78 32.26
CA SER A 805 12.40 -2.55 30.81
C SER A 805 11.10 -2.43 30.01
N VAL A 806 11.15 -1.75 28.87
CA VAL A 806 10.08 -1.78 27.86
C VAL A 806 10.62 -2.31 26.53
N GLY A 807 10.25 -3.55 26.22
CA GLY A 807 10.66 -4.23 24.99
C GLY A 807 12.08 -4.78 25.00
N LYS A 808 12.40 -5.58 23.97
CA LYS A 808 13.63 -6.40 23.88
C LYS A 808 14.90 -5.65 23.52
N GLU A 809 14.77 -4.39 23.15
CA GLU A 809 15.89 -3.54 22.73
C GLU A 809 16.60 -2.86 23.91
N ALA A 810 16.06 -2.99 25.14
CA ALA A 810 16.65 -2.41 26.33
C ALA A 810 18.01 -3.05 26.67
N ARG A 811 19.03 -2.23 26.94
CA ARG A 811 20.39 -2.70 27.23
C ARG A 811 21.00 -2.00 28.45
N ILE A 812 21.60 -2.77 29.35
CA ILE A 812 22.45 -2.25 30.44
C ILE A 812 23.81 -2.95 30.33
N VAL A 813 24.84 -2.19 29.98
CA VAL A 813 26.11 -2.74 29.53
C VAL A 813 27.27 -2.05 30.22
N ASN A 814 28.20 -2.84 30.76
CA ASN A 814 29.44 -2.33 31.34
C ASN A 814 29.18 -1.34 32.49
N CYS A 815 28.35 -1.71 33.47
CA CYS A 815 27.90 -0.83 34.57
C CYS A 815 28.21 -1.39 35.96
N TYR A 816 28.30 -0.50 36.96
CA TYR A 816 28.59 -0.84 38.37
C TYR A 816 27.61 -0.16 39.33
N THR A 817 27.18 -0.87 40.38
CA THR A 817 26.26 -0.34 41.39
C THR A 817 26.68 -0.65 42.83
N ASP A 818 26.74 0.38 43.66
CA ASP A 818 26.90 0.34 45.12
C ASP A 818 25.82 1.19 45.81
N VAL A 819 24.56 0.85 45.57
CA VAL A 819 23.40 1.55 46.13
C VAL A 819 22.59 0.61 47.02
N ALA A 820 22.15 1.09 48.18
CA ALA A 820 21.34 0.27 49.08
C ALA A 820 19.87 0.25 48.62
N VAL A 821 19.31 -0.95 48.41
CA VAL A 821 17.93 -1.14 47.92
C VAL A 821 17.07 -1.79 49.00
N THR A 822 15.89 -1.24 49.26
CA THR A 822 14.86 -1.87 50.11
C THR A 822 13.53 -1.93 49.37
N ALA A 823 13.09 -3.13 48.99
CA ALA A 823 11.88 -3.32 48.19
C ALA A 823 11.20 -4.68 48.43
N THR A 824 10.05 -4.92 47.80
CA THR A 824 9.47 -6.29 47.74
C THR A 824 10.31 -7.16 46.81
N ARG A 825 10.63 -6.68 45.61
CA ARG A 825 11.65 -7.24 44.70
C ARG A 825 12.80 -6.23 44.61
N ALA A 826 14.00 -6.63 45.06
CA ALA A 826 15.17 -5.76 45.10
C ALA A 826 16.25 -6.22 44.10
N GLY A 827 16.38 -5.46 43.01
CA GLY A 827 17.37 -5.61 41.95
C GLY A 827 18.58 -4.69 42.16
N GLY A 828 19.78 -5.25 42.22
CA GLY A 828 21.02 -4.48 42.34
C GLY A 828 21.41 -3.72 41.06
N ILE A 829 20.91 -4.15 39.90
CA ILE A 829 21.10 -3.52 38.58
C ILE A 829 19.72 -3.18 38.01
N ALA A 830 18.85 -4.18 37.88
CA ALA A 830 17.54 -4.01 37.27
C ALA A 830 16.47 -4.88 37.94
N ASN A 831 15.21 -4.47 37.78
CA ASN A 831 14.04 -5.29 38.08
C ASN A 831 13.22 -5.50 36.79
N ASP A 832 12.59 -6.67 36.63
CA ASP A 832 11.67 -7.01 35.53
C ASP A 832 12.18 -6.59 34.14
N PHE A 833 13.34 -7.15 33.77
CA PHE A 833 14.09 -6.74 32.59
C PHE A 833 13.98 -7.81 31.49
N ASP A 834 13.40 -7.48 30.34
CA ASP A 834 13.31 -8.30 29.12
C ASP A 834 14.21 -7.67 28.05
N GLY A 835 15.51 -7.74 28.26
CA GLY A 835 16.54 -7.13 27.42
C GLY A 835 17.93 -7.71 27.70
N ARG A 836 19.01 -7.04 27.28
CA ARG A 836 20.38 -7.50 27.49
C ARG A 836 21.04 -6.82 28.69
N ILE A 837 21.58 -7.61 29.62
CA ILE A 837 22.45 -7.12 30.71
C ILE A 837 23.82 -7.81 30.58
N PHE A 838 24.87 -7.02 30.35
CA PHE A 838 26.22 -7.54 30.06
C PHE A 838 27.31 -6.85 30.89
N ASN A 839 28.24 -7.63 31.43
CA ASN A 839 29.49 -7.14 32.03
C ASN A 839 29.26 -6.15 33.18
N CYS A 840 28.36 -6.50 34.12
CA CYS A 840 27.91 -5.60 35.18
C CYS A 840 28.22 -6.14 36.59
N VAL A 841 28.37 -5.24 37.56
CA VAL A 841 28.74 -5.58 38.95
C VAL A 841 27.81 -4.89 39.94
N SER A 842 27.27 -5.64 40.90
CA SER A 842 26.43 -5.14 41.99
C SER A 842 27.02 -5.47 43.36
N VAL A 843 27.31 -4.47 44.17
CA VAL A 843 27.87 -4.64 45.53
C VAL A 843 27.03 -4.05 46.65
N GLY A 844 26.07 -3.18 46.31
CA GLY A 844 25.19 -2.52 47.28
C GLY A 844 24.35 -3.49 48.12
N THR A 845 23.93 -3.07 49.31
CA THR A 845 23.09 -3.91 50.19
C THR A 845 21.66 -4.00 49.66
N LEU A 846 21.18 -5.21 49.38
CA LEU A 846 19.84 -5.46 48.82
C LEU A 846 18.95 -6.14 49.86
N THR A 847 17.85 -5.49 50.22
CA THR A 847 16.86 -6.03 51.16
C THR A 847 15.51 -6.19 50.46
N GLY A 848 15.14 -7.43 50.17
CA GLY A 848 13.91 -7.83 49.50
C GLY A 848 12.90 -8.45 50.48
N GLN A 849 11.59 -8.30 50.24
CA GLN A 849 10.61 -9.17 50.90
C GLN A 849 10.49 -10.53 50.19
N GLN A 850 10.53 -10.55 48.85
CA GLN A 850 10.36 -11.72 47.99
C GLN A 850 11.64 -12.15 47.27
N SER A 851 12.46 -11.19 46.83
CA SER A 851 13.74 -11.48 46.15
C SER A 851 14.74 -10.34 46.32
N ALA A 852 16.02 -10.69 46.37
CA ALA A 852 17.13 -9.74 46.51
C ALA A 852 18.36 -10.28 45.75
N ALA A 853 18.61 -9.77 44.54
CA ALA A 853 19.69 -10.21 43.66
C ALA A 853 20.10 -9.06 42.71
N ALA A 854 21.20 -9.22 41.96
CA ALA A 854 21.61 -8.23 40.97
C ALA A 854 20.50 -7.95 39.93
N ILE A 855 19.73 -8.97 39.57
CA ILE A 855 18.52 -8.85 38.76
C ILE A 855 17.35 -9.48 39.53
N SER A 856 16.21 -8.80 39.63
CA SER A 856 15.02 -9.34 40.29
C SER A 856 13.81 -9.41 39.36
N GLY A 857 13.12 -10.55 39.31
CA GLY A 857 11.81 -10.66 38.68
C GLY A 857 11.77 -10.76 37.15
N SER A 858 12.91 -10.96 36.47
CA SER A 858 12.96 -11.21 35.02
C SER A 858 12.63 -12.67 34.68
N GLU A 859 11.97 -12.89 33.54
CA GLU A 859 11.71 -14.21 32.95
C GLU A 859 12.46 -14.46 31.62
N ASN A 860 12.99 -13.42 30.94
CA ASN A 860 13.48 -13.49 29.56
C ASN A 860 14.78 -12.70 29.25
N ALA A 861 15.48 -12.15 30.25
CA ALA A 861 16.72 -11.39 30.01
C ALA A 861 17.83 -12.25 29.37
N TRP A 862 18.63 -11.62 28.50
CA TRP A 862 19.92 -12.16 28.05
C TRP A 862 21.01 -11.66 28.98
N GLU A 863 21.41 -12.50 29.92
CA GLU A 863 22.30 -12.19 31.04
C GLU A 863 23.68 -12.82 30.80
N GLU A 864 24.73 -12.01 30.76
CA GLU A 864 26.09 -12.47 30.52
C GLU A 864 27.06 -11.70 31.42
N GLU A 865 27.94 -12.42 32.14
CA GLU A 865 29.05 -11.81 32.89
C GLU A 865 28.59 -10.82 33.98
N ILE A 866 27.64 -11.25 34.82
CA ILE A 866 27.08 -10.45 35.91
C ILE A 866 27.67 -10.91 37.25
N TYR A 867 28.16 -9.97 38.06
CA TYR A 867 28.82 -10.26 39.33
C TYR A 867 28.10 -9.61 40.50
N GLN A 868 27.91 -10.36 41.58
CA GLN A 868 27.31 -9.85 42.82
C GLN A 868 28.16 -10.16 44.05
N LEU A 869 28.28 -9.19 44.96
CA LEU A 869 28.91 -9.41 46.27
C LEU A 869 28.12 -10.44 47.09
N GLN A 870 28.78 -11.50 47.52
CA GLN A 870 28.17 -12.58 48.29
C GLN A 870 27.65 -12.06 49.63
N GLY A 871 26.39 -12.37 49.94
CA GLY A 871 25.73 -11.94 51.19
C GLY A 871 25.21 -10.49 51.18
N SER A 872 25.36 -9.77 50.06
CA SER A 872 24.76 -8.43 49.86
C SER A 872 23.22 -8.48 49.79
N GLY A 873 22.65 -9.58 49.30
CA GLY A 873 21.21 -9.81 49.20
C GLY A 873 20.62 -10.53 50.40
N LYS A 874 19.51 -10.00 50.95
CA LYS A 874 18.71 -10.62 52.02
C LYS A 874 17.23 -10.54 51.65
N SER A 875 16.56 -11.70 51.56
CA SER A 875 15.11 -11.78 51.36
C SER A 875 14.38 -12.36 52.58
N ALA A 876 13.16 -11.88 52.85
CA ALA A 876 12.33 -12.40 53.95
C ALA A 876 11.63 -13.72 53.60
N PHE A 877 11.28 -13.89 52.32
CA PHE A 877 10.78 -15.13 51.73
C PHE A 877 11.61 -15.42 50.48
N GLU A 878 12.08 -16.66 50.31
CA GLU A 878 12.69 -17.11 49.06
C GLU A 878 11.59 -17.66 48.15
N THR A 879 10.95 -16.80 47.38
CA THR A 879 10.32 -17.27 46.14
C THR A 879 11.44 -17.58 45.18
N PRO A 880 11.47 -18.76 44.51
CA PRO A 880 12.43 -19.03 43.47
C PRO A 880 12.11 -18.11 42.29
N SER A 881 12.55 -16.85 42.35
CA SER A 881 12.97 -16.18 41.12
C SER A 881 13.98 -17.14 40.54
N GLN A 882 13.69 -17.72 39.37
CA GLN A 882 14.67 -18.53 38.66
C GLN A 882 15.98 -17.76 38.72
N GLN A 883 16.96 -18.30 39.45
CA GLN A 883 18.26 -17.67 39.56
C GLN A 883 18.67 -17.35 38.14
N GLY A 884 18.92 -16.07 37.83
CA GLY A 884 19.60 -15.70 36.60
C GLY A 884 20.77 -16.66 36.47
N GLN A 885 20.71 -17.58 35.50
CA GLN A 885 21.56 -18.77 35.50
C GLN A 885 23.04 -18.40 35.38
N ASP A 886 23.34 -17.12 35.12
CA ASP A 886 24.65 -16.55 34.84
C ASP A 886 25.06 -15.40 35.81
N ILE A 887 24.47 -15.29 37.01
CA ILE A 887 24.99 -14.39 38.07
C ILE A 887 26.08 -15.10 38.89
N ALA A 888 27.30 -14.59 38.81
CA ALA A 888 28.45 -15.05 39.59
C ALA A 888 28.52 -14.33 40.95
N TYR A 889 28.48 -15.10 42.05
CA TYR A 889 28.64 -14.57 43.40
C TYR A 889 30.11 -14.65 43.84
N GLY A 890 30.67 -13.52 44.26
CA GLY A 890 32.04 -13.43 44.79
C GLY A 890 32.07 -12.82 46.19
N ASP A 891 32.95 -13.28 47.06
CA ASP A 891 33.23 -12.58 48.32
C ASP A 891 33.94 -11.24 48.06
N ALA A 892 34.15 -10.45 49.12
CA ALA A 892 34.78 -9.13 48.99
C ALA A 892 36.21 -9.18 48.40
N GLU A 893 36.96 -10.28 48.60
CA GLU A 893 38.30 -10.44 48.04
C GLU A 893 38.24 -10.73 46.53
N ALA A 894 37.28 -11.54 46.09
CA ALA A 894 37.04 -11.86 44.69
C ALA A 894 36.50 -10.65 43.90
N ILE A 895 35.53 -9.92 44.46
CA ILE A 895 34.95 -8.72 43.84
C ILE A 895 36.00 -7.59 43.72
N ASN A 896 36.87 -7.44 44.71
CA ASN A 896 37.96 -6.46 44.71
C ASN A 896 39.28 -7.01 44.14
N GLY A 897 39.22 -8.20 43.53
CA GLY A 897 40.36 -8.95 43.06
C GLY A 897 40.81 -8.53 41.67
N ASP A 898 42.12 -8.67 41.40
CA ASP A 898 42.71 -8.35 40.08
C ASP A 898 42.16 -9.26 38.96
N TYR A 899 41.64 -10.44 39.33
CA TYR A 899 41.04 -11.39 38.40
C TYR A 899 39.76 -10.82 37.77
N LEU A 900 38.83 -10.31 38.60
CA LEU A 900 37.56 -9.75 38.11
C LEU A 900 37.80 -8.54 37.21
N VAL A 901 38.69 -7.64 37.62
CA VAL A 901 39.07 -6.45 36.82
C VAL A 901 39.62 -6.84 35.44
N ARG A 902 40.44 -7.91 35.36
CA ARG A 902 40.95 -8.42 34.09
C ARG A 902 39.82 -9.01 33.25
N GLN A 903 38.95 -9.83 33.84
CA GLN A 903 37.82 -10.44 33.13
C GLN A 903 36.87 -9.40 32.55
N LEU A 904 36.42 -8.43 33.36
CA LEU A 904 35.56 -7.33 32.91
C LEU A 904 36.22 -6.51 31.77
N SER A 905 37.54 -6.30 31.86
CA SER A 905 38.29 -5.59 30.81
C SER A 905 38.45 -6.39 29.53
N ASP A 906 38.59 -7.71 29.61
CA ASP A 906 38.75 -8.57 28.45
C ASP A 906 37.41 -8.77 27.74
N ASN A 907 36.31 -8.93 28.49
CA ASN A 907 34.94 -8.91 27.99
C ASN A 907 34.65 -7.61 27.21
N ALA A 908 34.97 -6.44 27.79
CA ALA A 908 34.78 -5.15 27.12
C ALA A 908 35.58 -5.04 25.81
N LYS A 909 36.83 -5.51 25.78
CA LYS A 909 37.65 -5.53 24.56
C LYS A 909 37.10 -6.47 23.50
N GLU A 910 36.61 -7.64 23.89
CA GLU A 910 36.04 -8.61 22.96
C GLU A 910 34.76 -8.05 22.32
N GLU A 911 33.90 -7.44 23.13
CA GLU A 911 32.66 -6.83 22.64
C GLU A 911 32.95 -5.66 21.69
N ASN A 912 33.88 -4.77 22.05
CA ASN A 912 34.35 -3.70 21.15
C ASN A 912 34.95 -4.23 19.84
N LYS A 913 35.52 -5.43 19.84
CA LYS A 913 36.06 -6.06 18.64
C LYS A 913 34.96 -6.65 17.75
N LYS A 914 33.87 -7.15 18.32
CA LYS A 914 32.69 -7.62 17.58
C LYS A 914 31.99 -6.46 16.88
N ASN A 915 31.94 -5.29 17.52
CA ASN A 915 31.22 -4.11 17.04
C ASN A 915 32.05 -3.20 16.11
N ARG A 916 33.17 -3.70 15.55
CA ARG A 916 34.18 -2.87 14.86
C ARG A 916 33.79 -2.44 13.43
N ASP A 917 32.72 -3.03 12.89
CA ASP A 917 32.20 -2.78 11.54
C ASP A 917 30.88 -1.97 11.55
N GLU A 918 30.43 -1.50 12.72
CA GLU A 918 29.23 -0.67 12.88
C GLU A 918 29.67 0.76 13.29
N ASP A 919 29.33 1.75 12.47
CA ASP A 919 29.81 3.14 12.62
C ASP A 919 29.20 3.88 13.84
N GLU A 920 28.15 3.33 14.47
CA GLU A 920 27.35 3.99 15.52
C GLU A 920 27.19 3.12 16.78
N VAL A 921 28.28 2.58 17.33
CA VAL A 921 28.26 1.79 18.58
C VAL A 921 29.07 2.47 19.68
N THR A 922 28.51 2.51 20.90
CA THR A 922 29.20 3.07 22.08
C THR A 922 30.39 2.19 22.47
N HIS A 923 31.58 2.78 22.56
CA HIS A 923 32.79 2.06 22.95
C HIS A 923 32.77 1.70 24.44
N LEU A 924 32.98 0.42 24.77
CA LEU A 924 33.04 -0.04 26.16
C LEU A 924 34.40 0.27 26.79
N LEU A 925 34.38 0.88 27.98
CA LEU A 925 35.60 1.18 28.73
C LEU A 925 36.16 -0.07 29.43
N THR A 926 37.49 -0.17 29.47
CA THR A 926 38.17 -1.19 30.27
C THR A 926 38.15 -0.83 31.75
N TRP A 927 38.28 -1.83 32.63
CA TRP A 927 38.25 -1.67 34.07
C TRP A 927 39.67 -1.59 34.65
N GLN A 928 39.79 -0.96 35.83
CA GLN A 928 41.00 -0.93 36.63
C GLN A 928 40.63 -1.05 38.12
N LYS A 929 41.65 -1.26 38.97
CA LYS A 929 41.45 -1.31 40.42
C LYS A 929 41.36 0.09 41.01
N GLY A 930 40.30 0.38 41.76
CA GLY A 930 40.10 1.61 42.52
C GLY A 930 41.00 1.69 43.77
N ASN A 931 41.05 2.87 44.39
CA ASN A 931 41.93 3.15 45.54
C ASN A 931 41.58 2.35 46.81
N ASP A 932 40.32 1.97 46.94
CA ASP A 932 39.70 1.15 47.97
C ASP A 932 39.50 -0.32 47.53
N GLY A 933 40.01 -0.66 46.34
CA GLY A 933 40.11 -2.03 45.84
C GLY A 933 38.98 -2.49 44.91
N HIS A 934 37.87 -1.77 44.80
CA HIS A 934 36.76 -2.16 43.93
C HIS A 934 37.04 -1.86 42.44
N PRO A 935 36.35 -2.55 41.49
CA PRO A 935 36.51 -2.28 40.06
C PRO A 935 35.97 -0.90 39.66
N VAL A 936 36.81 -0.06 39.04
CA VAL A 936 36.42 1.25 38.49
C VAL A 936 36.77 1.34 37.02
N PHE A 937 36.15 2.24 36.26
CA PHE A 937 36.51 2.46 34.87
C PHE A 937 37.92 3.05 34.74
N LYS A 938 38.69 2.52 33.79
CA LYS A 938 39.99 3.08 33.42
C LYS A 938 39.75 4.31 32.56
N LYS A 939 39.86 5.50 33.18
CA LYS A 939 39.78 6.77 32.47
C LYS A 939 40.89 6.82 31.41
N THR A 940 40.52 6.80 30.14
CA THR A 940 41.42 7.13 29.03
C THR A 940 41.74 8.62 29.12
N LYS A 941 43.03 8.95 29.02
CA LYS A 941 43.50 10.34 28.97
C LYS A 941 43.23 10.96 27.61
#